data_AF-A0A934A085-F1
#
_entry.id   AF-A0A934A085-F1
#
_cell.length_a   1.000
_cell.length_b   1.000
_cell.length_c   1.000
_cell.angle_alpha   90.00
_cell.angle_beta   90.00
_cell.angle_gamma   90.00
#
_symmetry.space_group_name_H-M   'P 1'
#
loop_
_entity.id
_entity.type
_entity.pdbx_description
1 polymer ?
#
loop_
_entity_poly.entity_id
_entity_poly.type
_entity_poly.pdbx_seq_one_letter_code
_entity_poly.pdbx_strand_id
1 'polypeptide(L)'
;MIPKTCAIAATLLALTALPAYGAVSLPNETAWAAGTNWSYRAPFAGLSGAWVYVPNGYSRKVDHKRAAVFHLKGCGVSSFQVAQGSGWPEAAEAYGIVVIVPEVQAPVYPNPQATNVECYNYGYNSQPTPNSLDHKRIIAAASQIVSDPLLSIDPNQIYLAGLSAGATVAMQVACMAPELFSGIASAAGPGMGTSQSTAIYPPYLNSVRTKCEGYLAGSANSTTAAAKFKELVVALISDDNDLPAMNFSDQTVWDGDKLCPYLNGEHNEEGFATLLGVTQSGTSDLATGQGIGCPGGEAMQGAISSSPVKCLVKNATARTWAAHATHYQDAAGKTHLVRIEQDTLRHSWPAGAQGPGDVSVTPTRADLIAGSYITANGDFDINKLNAAPNGQVGVIYFNTMAMDYPMFVAQLWDDNNPRIVPNIAQTPPTLTASASYDSASTRLTVSGTATATAAGSTITAVGVAFQSATHAAAITPGATVTYSVEIPGALADGSYTAAVTATDSNGKTGSADARVTVSSGNQPPVIATHEHHETGATLTVTGTATDPNGNLQGVELAVDGGVAQPCAGTSAFTCTVTGLAPGDHTAALTARDAANATSNPVSFSFTIVPADPEIATYEHQEVGSTLIVTGTATDSDGDLQVVELAVDGAAAQPCAGTTTFSCTVTDLVSGDHTAVLIARDAANATSEPESFNFTIAPPQQCASAADCTAATSCQEAPTCVDETCVYANKAEKAACDDGSLCTTGDACSAGECVGKALSCTASDACHGAGTCDPTTGCSNPVLPDGTGCSDKNACTDGDLCMAGVCSPGAKVSCTPQGECQTATCDPFYGCTSPNKPDGTTCSKGACKAGACVASATAPPAEEESFLGCGVPGATAELLAPLLIAMMGLRRRRRSR
;
A
#
# COMPACT_ATOMS: atom_id res chain seq x y z
N MET A 1 -75.00 15.73 37.67
CA MET A 1 -74.33 15.17 38.87
C MET A 1 -72.83 15.36 38.70
N ILE A 2 -72.18 16.08 39.62
CA ILE A 2 -70.73 16.22 39.83
C ILE A 2 -70.42 15.29 41.04
N PRO A 3 -69.31 14.52 41.18
CA PRO A 3 -67.88 14.99 41.22
C PRO A 3 -66.81 14.09 40.55
N LYS A 4 -65.69 14.66 40.05
CA LYS A 4 -64.31 14.88 40.64
C LYS A 4 -63.55 13.56 40.91
N THR A 5 -62.31 13.32 40.45
CA THR A 5 -61.03 14.08 40.59
C THR A 5 -59.98 13.68 39.50
N CYS A 6 -59.36 14.63 38.76
CA CYS A 6 -57.93 15.11 38.79
C CYS A 6 -56.84 14.10 38.30
N ALA A 7 -55.83 14.41 37.46
CA ALA A 7 -55.30 15.67 36.91
C ALA A 7 -54.30 15.47 35.72
N ILE A 8 -54.14 16.54 34.91
CA ILE A 8 -52.98 17.01 34.10
C ILE A 8 -52.69 16.38 32.72
N ALA A 9 -53.06 17.10 31.64
CA ALA A 9 -52.14 17.84 30.75
C ALA A 9 -52.90 18.53 29.59
N ALA A 10 -53.02 19.86 29.64
CA ALA A 10 -53.26 20.76 28.50
C ALA A 10 -51.98 21.61 28.36
N THR A 11 -51.52 22.09 27.21
CA THR A 11 -52.16 23.06 26.31
C THR A 11 -51.20 23.36 25.14
N LEU A 12 -51.74 23.94 24.05
CA LEU A 12 -51.08 24.67 22.94
C LEU A 12 -50.60 23.89 21.70
N LEU A 13 -51.47 23.88 20.67
CA LEU A 13 -51.09 23.77 19.26
C LEU A 13 -51.93 24.78 18.46
N ALA A 14 -51.48 26.04 18.41
CA ALA A 14 -51.87 27.03 17.41
C ALA A 14 -50.84 28.17 17.37
N LEU A 15 -50.49 28.60 16.15
CA LEU A 15 -49.53 29.63 15.72
C LEU A 15 -48.05 29.20 15.62
N THR A 16 -47.60 28.89 14.39
CA THR A 16 -46.85 29.86 13.56
C THR A 16 -46.77 29.36 12.11
N ALA A 17 -47.34 30.13 11.18
CA ALA A 17 -46.87 30.16 9.81
C ALA A 17 -45.58 31.01 9.79
N LEU A 18 -44.46 30.40 9.41
CA LEU A 18 -43.23 31.03 8.94
C LEU A 18 -42.81 30.26 7.67
N PRO A 19 -42.23 30.95 6.67
CA PRO A 19 -42.19 30.48 5.30
C PRO A 19 -41.33 29.23 5.18
N ALA A 20 -41.79 28.27 4.38
CA ALA A 20 -40.94 27.23 3.84
C ALA A 20 -39.78 27.91 3.10
N TYR A 21 -38.62 28.03 3.76
CA TYR A 21 -37.36 28.10 3.05
C TYR A 21 -37.31 26.84 2.21
N GLY A 22 -37.35 27.03 0.89
CA GLY A 22 -37.27 25.92 -0.06
C GLY A 22 -36.12 25.01 0.34
N ALA A 23 -36.41 23.71 0.41
CA ALA A 23 -35.40 22.70 0.61
C ALA A 23 -34.32 22.91 -0.45
N VAL A 24 -33.20 23.51 -0.06
CA VAL A 24 -31.99 23.49 -0.86
C VAL A 24 -31.63 22.02 -0.94
N SER A 25 -31.66 21.45 -2.15
CA SER A 25 -31.19 20.10 -2.39
C SER A 25 -29.77 19.98 -1.81
N LEU A 26 -29.62 19.18 -0.75
CA LEU A 26 -28.30 18.82 -0.25
C LEU A 26 -27.51 18.22 -1.42
N PRO A 27 -26.21 18.56 -1.59
CA PRO A 27 -25.38 17.87 -2.56
C PRO A 27 -25.44 16.36 -2.31
N ASN A 28 -25.47 15.55 -3.38
CA ASN A 28 -25.46 14.07 -3.31
C ASN A 28 -24.26 13.50 -2.51
N GLU A 29 -23.31 14.36 -2.11
CA GLU A 29 -22.01 14.05 -1.53
C GLU A 29 -22.00 14.03 0.02
N THR A 30 -23.13 14.34 0.68
CA THR A 30 -23.21 14.40 2.16
C THR A 30 -23.27 13.05 2.86
N ALA A 31 -23.56 11.96 2.14
CA ALA A 31 -23.62 10.61 2.72
C ALA A 31 -22.28 10.13 3.30
N TRP A 32 -21.15 10.51 2.68
CA TRP A 32 -19.81 10.18 3.18
C TRP A 32 -19.51 10.79 4.55
N ALA A 33 -20.08 11.96 4.84
CA ALA A 33 -19.84 12.66 6.10
C ALA A 33 -20.61 12.05 7.29
N ALA A 34 -21.57 11.16 7.05
CA ALA A 34 -22.33 10.51 8.12
C ALA A 34 -21.41 9.67 9.02
N GLY A 35 -21.44 9.94 10.33
CA GLY A 35 -20.56 9.27 11.30
C GLY A 35 -19.15 9.87 11.40
N THR A 36 -18.87 10.94 10.64
CA THR A 36 -17.66 11.75 10.78
C THR A 36 -17.97 13.07 11.48
N ASN A 37 -16.93 13.83 11.84
CA ASN A 37 -17.05 15.19 12.37
C ASN A 37 -17.23 16.26 11.26
N TRP A 38 -17.32 15.85 9.98
CA TRP A 38 -17.63 16.75 8.87
C TRP A 38 -19.13 17.06 8.76
N SER A 39 -19.43 18.29 8.39
CA SER A 39 -20.78 18.75 8.05
C SER A 39 -20.73 19.74 6.90
N TYR A 40 -21.59 19.58 5.89
CA TYR A 40 -21.80 20.63 4.90
C TYR A 40 -22.81 21.64 5.44
N ARG A 41 -22.45 22.93 5.46
CA ARG A 41 -23.29 24.02 5.97
C ARG A 41 -23.50 25.07 4.89
N ALA A 42 -24.75 25.30 4.50
CA ALA A 42 -25.13 26.29 3.50
C ALA A 42 -26.47 26.96 3.89
N PRO A 43 -26.52 28.30 4.06
CA PRO A 43 -25.38 29.22 4.11
C PRO A 43 -24.54 29.00 5.39
N PHE A 44 -23.30 29.46 5.40
CA PHE A 44 -22.42 29.37 6.58
C PHE A 44 -21.63 30.67 6.78
N ALA A 45 -21.88 31.39 7.87
CA ALA A 45 -21.16 32.61 8.25
C ALA A 45 -21.01 33.64 7.09
N GLY A 46 -22.04 33.80 6.25
CA GLY A 46 -22.00 34.70 5.10
C GLY A 46 -21.38 34.13 3.81
N LEU A 47 -20.86 32.90 3.86
CA LEU A 47 -20.49 32.11 2.67
C LEU A 47 -21.75 31.46 2.05
N SER A 48 -21.69 31.20 0.74
CA SER A 48 -22.73 30.45 0.02
C SER A 48 -22.87 29.01 0.56
N GLY A 49 -21.75 28.39 0.92
CA GLY A 49 -21.67 27.09 1.57
C GLY A 49 -20.23 26.79 1.97
N ALA A 50 -20.05 25.87 2.92
CA ALA A 50 -18.74 25.36 3.32
C ALA A 50 -18.85 23.95 3.90
N TRP A 51 -17.80 23.15 3.71
CA TRP A 51 -17.57 21.96 4.53
C TRP A 51 -16.90 22.39 5.84
N VAL A 52 -17.43 21.89 6.96
CA VAL A 52 -16.97 22.26 8.30
C VAL A 52 -16.70 20.99 9.12
N TYR A 53 -15.44 20.81 9.52
CA TYR A 53 -15.02 19.80 10.48
C TYR A 53 -14.95 20.42 11.87
N VAL A 54 -15.62 19.83 12.86
CA VAL A 54 -15.55 20.27 14.26
C VAL A 54 -14.86 19.18 15.09
N PRO A 55 -13.65 19.42 15.62
CA PRO A 55 -12.95 18.40 16.38
C PRO A 55 -13.60 18.15 17.73
N ASN A 56 -13.37 16.97 18.30
CA ASN A 56 -13.88 16.61 19.62
C ASN A 56 -13.20 17.46 20.71
N GLY A 57 -11.89 17.69 20.57
CA GLY A 57 -11.07 18.46 21.49
C GLY A 57 -11.21 19.98 21.39
N TYR A 58 -10.54 20.68 22.31
CA TYR A 58 -10.39 22.14 22.34
C TYR A 58 -8.93 22.52 22.03
N SER A 59 -8.70 23.80 21.73
CA SER A 59 -7.38 24.40 21.54
C SER A 59 -6.47 24.08 22.72
N ARG A 60 -5.20 23.76 22.43
CA ARG A 60 -4.18 23.51 23.47
C ARG A 60 -3.81 24.77 24.26
N LYS A 61 -4.13 25.96 23.72
CA LYS A 61 -3.65 27.25 24.24
C LYS A 61 -4.74 28.07 24.93
N VAL A 62 -6.01 27.88 24.55
CA VAL A 62 -7.14 28.66 25.08
C VAL A 62 -8.22 27.71 25.57
N ASP A 63 -8.46 27.74 26.88
CA ASP A 63 -9.39 26.86 27.56
C ASP A 63 -10.82 26.97 27.01
N HIS A 64 -11.45 25.83 26.77
CA HIS A 64 -12.81 25.71 26.21
C HIS A 64 -13.05 26.46 24.88
N LYS A 65 -12.00 26.87 24.19
CA LYS A 65 -12.08 27.47 22.85
C LYS A 65 -11.41 26.60 21.83
N ARG A 66 -11.76 26.77 20.55
CA ARG A 66 -11.12 26.11 19.42
C ARG A 66 -10.41 27.13 18.55
N ALA A 67 -9.35 26.69 17.89
CA ALA A 67 -8.82 27.39 16.75
C ALA A 67 -9.74 27.19 15.53
N ALA A 68 -9.58 27.98 14.48
CA ALA A 68 -10.26 27.77 13.20
C ALA A 68 -9.28 27.96 12.04
N VAL A 69 -9.38 27.15 10.99
CA VAL A 69 -8.65 27.34 9.73
C VAL A 69 -9.62 27.36 8.56
N PHE A 70 -9.48 28.37 7.71
CA PHE A 70 -10.12 28.41 6.40
C PHE A 70 -9.14 27.83 5.38
N HIS A 71 -9.41 26.65 4.84
CA HIS A 71 -8.61 26.06 3.77
C HIS A 71 -9.21 26.38 2.40
N LEU A 72 -8.50 27.20 1.62
CA LEU A 72 -8.93 27.70 0.32
C LEU A 72 -8.39 26.82 -0.81
N LYS A 73 -9.32 26.19 -1.54
CA LYS A 73 -9.02 25.28 -2.65
C LYS A 73 -8.30 25.95 -3.83
N GLY A 74 -7.55 25.14 -4.57
CA GLY A 74 -6.96 25.53 -5.85
C GLY A 74 -7.95 25.50 -7.01
N CYS A 75 -7.44 25.82 -8.21
CA CYS A 75 -8.18 25.71 -9.45
C CYS A 75 -8.58 24.26 -9.77
N GLY A 76 -9.82 24.04 -10.21
CA GLY A 76 -10.27 22.72 -10.70
C GLY A 76 -10.54 21.68 -9.61
N VAL A 77 -10.35 22.02 -8.34
CA VAL A 77 -10.68 21.17 -7.19
C VAL A 77 -12.00 21.65 -6.57
N SER A 78 -12.86 20.73 -6.13
CA SER A 78 -14.08 21.07 -5.37
C SER A 78 -13.81 21.17 -3.87
N SER A 79 -14.65 21.91 -3.13
CA SER A 79 -14.49 22.00 -1.66
C SER A 79 -14.72 20.65 -0.97
N PHE A 80 -15.55 19.78 -1.56
CA PHE A 80 -15.73 18.40 -1.12
C PHE A 80 -14.43 17.58 -1.26
N GLN A 81 -13.76 17.65 -2.40
CA GLN A 81 -12.50 16.93 -2.63
C GLN A 81 -11.41 17.35 -1.64
N VAL A 82 -11.35 18.65 -1.33
CA VAL A 82 -10.48 19.14 -0.26
C VAL A 82 -10.90 18.55 1.09
N ALA A 83 -12.18 18.64 1.49
CA ALA A 83 -12.64 18.11 2.78
C ALA A 83 -12.36 16.61 2.94
N GLN A 84 -12.46 15.83 1.86
CA GLN A 84 -12.23 14.39 1.88
C GLN A 84 -10.73 14.02 1.89
N GLY A 85 -9.88 14.75 1.16
CA GLY A 85 -8.55 14.29 0.78
C GLY A 85 -7.37 15.14 1.28
N SER A 86 -7.58 16.09 2.19
CA SER A 86 -6.57 17.07 2.60
C SER A 86 -5.87 16.81 3.95
N GLY A 87 -6.16 15.72 4.66
CA GLY A 87 -5.46 15.36 5.92
C GLY A 87 -5.68 16.30 7.11
N TRP A 88 -6.68 17.20 7.04
CA TRP A 88 -6.99 18.12 8.13
C TRP A 88 -7.61 17.49 9.40
N PRO A 89 -8.38 16.38 9.37
CA PRO A 89 -8.96 15.81 10.59
C PRO A 89 -7.93 15.50 11.69
N GLU A 90 -6.77 14.98 11.33
CA GLU A 90 -5.69 14.63 12.27
C GLU A 90 -5.15 15.89 12.97
N ALA A 91 -4.83 16.94 12.20
CA ALA A 91 -4.41 18.23 12.74
C ALA A 91 -5.52 18.91 13.56
N ALA A 92 -6.78 18.77 13.12
CA ALA A 92 -7.94 19.29 13.82
C ALA A 92 -8.09 18.69 15.21
N GLU A 93 -7.98 17.36 15.35
CA GLU A 93 -8.06 16.68 16.65
C GLU A 93 -6.83 16.96 17.53
N ALA A 94 -5.63 16.98 16.95
CA ALA A 94 -4.39 17.18 17.70
C ALA A 94 -4.26 18.59 18.30
N TYR A 95 -4.79 19.61 17.62
CA TYR A 95 -4.63 21.02 18.00
C TYR A 95 -5.96 21.71 18.34
N GLY A 96 -7.10 21.01 18.26
CA GLY A 96 -8.41 21.58 18.52
C GLY A 96 -8.81 22.66 17.51
N ILE A 97 -8.61 22.39 16.22
CA ILE A 97 -8.86 23.33 15.11
C ILE A 97 -10.14 22.95 14.36
N VAL A 98 -11.10 23.87 14.27
CA VAL A 98 -12.24 23.77 13.35
C VAL A 98 -11.76 24.02 11.92
N VAL A 99 -12.02 23.10 11.00
CA VAL A 99 -11.59 23.22 9.60
C VAL A 99 -12.78 23.67 8.77
N ILE A 100 -12.61 24.73 8.00
CA ILE A 100 -13.64 25.32 7.16
C ILE A 100 -13.11 25.32 5.73
N VAL A 101 -13.81 24.67 4.82
CA VAL A 101 -13.48 24.64 3.38
C VAL A 101 -14.60 25.35 2.61
N PRO A 102 -14.44 26.65 2.31
CA PRO A 102 -15.47 27.44 1.62
C PRO A 102 -15.68 27.01 0.17
N GLU A 103 -16.92 27.10 -0.30
CA GLU A 103 -17.21 27.13 -1.74
C GLU A 103 -16.74 28.45 -2.37
N VAL A 104 -16.30 28.41 -3.62
CA VAL A 104 -15.99 29.61 -4.40
C VAL A 104 -17.30 30.27 -4.82
N GLN A 105 -17.36 31.60 -4.73
CA GLN A 105 -18.60 32.36 -4.83
C GLN A 105 -18.65 33.23 -6.07
N ALA A 106 -17.50 33.68 -6.55
CA ALA A 106 -17.36 34.31 -7.86
C ALA A 106 -16.30 33.54 -8.69
N PRO A 107 -16.63 32.32 -9.15
CA PRO A 107 -15.67 31.51 -9.88
C PRO A 107 -15.23 32.20 -11.17
N VAL A 108 -13.93 32.15 -11.41
CA VAL A 108 -13.31 32.58 -12.65
C VAL A 108 -12.88 31.33 -13.41
N TYR A 109 -13.13 31.34 -14.72
CA TYR A 109 -12.69 30.29 -15.63
C TYR A 109 -11.50 30.81 -16.42
N PRO A 110 -10.26 30.54 -15.96
CA PRO A 110 -9.10 31.25 -16.44
C PRO A 110 -8.65 30.85 -17.85
N ASN A 111 -9.09 29.68 -18.33
CA ASN A 111 -8.74 29.14 -19.63
C ASN A 111 -9.92 29.30 -20.62
N PRO A 112 -9.78 30.11 -21.69
CA PRO A 112 -10.81 30.24 -22.72
C PRO A 112 -11.11 28.93 -23.48
N GLN A 113 -10.16 27.98 -23.48
CA GLN A 113 -10.27 26.66 -24.10
C GLN A 113 -10.71 25.56 -23.10
N ALA A 114 -10.61 25.80 -21.78
CA ALA A 114 -11.06 24.91 -20.72
C ALA A 114 -11.96 25.68 -19.74
N THR A 115 -13.15 26.02 -20.22
CA THR A 115 -14.19 26.80 -19.50
C THR A 115 -14.82 26.06 -18.32
N ASN A 116 -14.31 24.88 -17.97
CA ASN A 116 -14.78 24.02 -16.89
C ASN A 116 -13.86 24.05 -15.65
N VAL A 117 -12.74 24.79 -15.68
CA VAL A 117 -11.84 24.87 -14.53
C VAL A 117 -12.23 26.06 -13.64
N GLU A 118 -12.92 25.75 -12.55
CA GLU A 118 -13.34 26.74 -11.56
C GLU A 118 -12.15 27.21 -10.69
N CYS A 119 -11.94 28.52 -10.59
CA CYS A 119 -10.88 29.10 -9.77
C CYS A 119 -11.35 30.30 -8.93
N TYR A 120 -10.66 30.54 -7.82
CA TYR A 120 -10.73 31.83 -7.13
C TYR A 120 -10.18 32.96 -8.00
N ASN A 121 -10.81 34.14 -7.95
CA ASN A 121 -10.27 35.33 -8.58
C ASN A 121 -9.14 35.98 -7.75
N TYR A 122 -7.89 35.57 -7.97
CA TYR A 122 -6.74 36.19 -7.32
C TYR A 122 -6.09 37.34 -8.14
N GLY A 123 -6.59 37.63 -9.33
CA GLY A 123 -6.00 38.68 -10.19
C GLY A 123 -6.27 38.56 -11.69
N TYR A 124 -7.36 37.91 -12.12
CA TYR A 124 -7.59 37.57 -13.53
C TYR A 124 -7.93 38.78 -14.42
N ASN A 125 -8.89 39.62 -14.00
CA ASN A 125 -9.36 40.79 -14.78
C ASN A 125 -8.82 42.13 -14.28
N SER A 126 -8.58 42.21 -12.97
CA SER A 126 -8.07 43.37 -12.25
C SER A 126 -7.62 42.88 -10.87
N GLN A 127 -6.90 43.72 -10.14
CA GLN A 127 -6.47 43.37 -8.79
C GLN A 127 -7.70 43.30 -7.86
N PRO A 128 -7.85 42.23 -7.06
CA PRO A 128 -8.93 42.13 -6.11
C PRO A 128 -8.89 43.26 -5.08
N THR A 129 -10.06 43.66 -4.61
CA THR A 129 -10.21 44.62 -3.51
C THR A 129 -10.87 43.90 -2.32
N PRO A 130 -10.88 44.47 -1.11
CA PRO A 130 -11.65 43.92 0.01
C PRO A 130 -13.15 43.74 -0.28
N ASN A 131 -13.68 44.38 -1.33
CA ASN A 131 -15.07 44.26 -1.77
C ASN A 131 -15.30 43.20 -2.86
N SER A 132 -14.23 42.60 -3.40
CA SER A 132 -14.34 41.43 -4.27
C SER A 132 -15.10 40.31 -3.53
N LEU A 133 -16.01 39.62 -4.22
CA LEU A 133 -17.05 38.81 -3.56
C LEU A 133 -16.47 37.73 -2.64
N ASP A 134 -15.51 36.94 -3.12
CA ASP A 134 -14.86 35.89 -2.33
C ASP A 134 -14.10 36.47 -1.13
N HIS A 135 -13.22 37.46 -1.36
CA HIS A 135 -12.46 38.13 -0.29
C HIS A 135 -13.39 38.71 0.79
N LYS A 136 -14.42 39.45 0.38
CA LYS A 136 -15.39 40.07 1.27
C LYS A 136 -16.09 39.03 2.15
N ARG A 137 -16.49 37.90 1.56
CA ARG A 137 -17.26 36.88 2.28
C ARG A 137 -16.36 36.00 3.15
N ILE A 138 -15.11 35.73 2.78
CA ILE A 138 -14.13 35.07 3.65
C ILE A 138 -13.83 35.96 4.86
N ILE A 139 -13.59 37.26 4.66
CA ILE A 139 -13.39 38.23 5.75
C ILE A 139 -14.61 38.28 6.67
N ALA A 140 -15.81 38.37 6.10
CA ALA A 140 -17.05 38.36 6.88
C ALA A 140 -17.21 37.06 7.68
N ALA A 141 -16.92 35.91 7.08
CA ALA A 141 -17.01 34.62 7.74
C ALA A 141 -16.06 34.50 8.92
N ALA A 142 -14.79 34.88 8.76
CA ALA A 142 -13.81 34.89 9.85
C ALA A 142 -14.29 35.73 11.05
N SER A 143 -14.95 36.88 10.80
CA SER A 143 -15.52 37.69 11.88
C SER A 143 -16.80 37.12 12.51
N GLN A 144 -17.54 36.26 11.81
CA GLN A 144 -18.83 35.73 12.28
C GLN A 144 -18.69 34.41 13.05
N ILE A 145 -17.74 33.55 12.69
CA ILE A 145 -17.58 32.22 13.31
C ILE A 145 -17.27 32.27 14.81
N VAL A 146 -16.68 33.36 15.30
CA VAL A 146 -16.42 33.59 16.73
C VAL A 146 -17.68 33.73 17.56
N SER A 147 -18.80 34.09 16.92
CA SER A 147 -20.12 34.21 17.55
C SER A 147 -20.92 32.92 17.50
N ASP A 148 -20.45 31.87 16.81
CA ASP A 148 -21.12 30.58 16.76
C ASP A 148 -20.75 29.76 18.02
N PRO A 149 -21.67 29.55 18.97
CA PRO A 149 -21.38 28.82 20.20
C PRO A 149 -21.04 27.35 19.94
N LEU A 150 -21.51 26.76 18.83
CA LEU A 150 -21.21 25.37 18.49
C LEU A 150 -19.75 25.19 18.07
N LEU A 151 -19.13 26.24 17.50
CA LEU A 151 -17.72 26.21 17.13
C LEU A 151 -16.82 26.60 18.30
N SER A 152 -17.27 27.53 19.15
CA SER A 152 -16.51 28.02 20.31
C SER A 152 -15.13 28.55 19.92
N ILE A 153 -15.04 29.32 18.82
CA ILE A 153 -13.76 29.81 18.28
C ILE A 153 -13.15 30.90 19.18
N ASP A 154 -11.84 30.83 19.39
CA ASP A 154 -11.04 31.95 19.93
C ASP A 154 -10.71 32.95 18.82
N PRO A 155 -11.03 34.25 18.96
CA PRO A 155 -10.77 35.25 17.93
C PRO A 155 -9.27 35.47 17.64
N ASN A 156 -8.37 35.05 18.53
CA ASN A 156 -6.93 35.11 18.33
C ASN A 156 -6.34 33.79 17.80
N GLN A 157 -7.17 32.86 17.35
CA GLN A 157 -6.74 31.58 16.76
C GLN A 157 -7.50 31.25 15.46
N ILE A 158 -7.62 32.23 14.57
CA ILE A 158 -8.20 32.04 13.23
C ILE A 158 -7.08 32.09 12.18
N TYR A 159 -7.05 31.13 11.28
CA TYR A 159 -5.96 30.91 10.33
C TYR A 159 -6.49 30.77 8.89
N LEU A 160 -5.62 31.06 7.92
CA LEU A 160 -5.87 30.83 6.50
C LEU A 160 -4.85 29.83 5.97
N ALA A 161 -5.32 28.78 5.31
CA ALA A 161 -4.49 27.91 4.50
C ALA A 161 -5.00 27.97 3.07
N GLY A 162 -4.14 27.78 2.09
CA GLY A 162 -4.60 27.66 0.72
C GLY A 162 -3.61 26.98 -0.19
N LEU A 163 -4.16 26.48 -1.29
CA LEU A 163 -3.44 25.82 -2.37
C LEU A 163 -3.56 26.65 -3.67
N SER A 164 -2.46 26.84 -4.39
CA SER A 164 -2.44 27.50 -5.71
C SER A 164 -3.21 28.83 -5.68
N ALA A 165 -4.22 29.01 -6.54
CA ALA A 165 -5.11 30.18 -6.54
C ALA A 165 -5.67 30.53 -5.13
N GLY A 166 -6.05 29.52 -4.35
CA GLY A 166 -6.53 29.68 -2.97
C GLY A 166 -5.44 30.16 -2.01
N ALA A 167 -4.19 29.74 -2.21
CA ALA A 167 -3.03 30.23 -1.45
C ALA A 167 -2.80 31.73 -1.65
N THR A 168 -2.92 32.21 -2.90
CA THR A 168 -2.82 33.64 -3.20
C THR A 168 -3.97 34.42 -2.58
N VAL A 169 -5.20 33.89 -2.62
CA VAL A 169 -6.35 34.54 -1.95
C VAL A 169 -6.18 34.58 -0.43
N ALA A 170 -5.66 33.50 0.19
CA ALA A 170 -5.34 33.48 1.61
C ALA A 170 -4.39 34.63 1.99
N MET A 171 -3.32 34.82 1.21
CA MET A 171 -2.37 35.91 1.41
C MET A 171 -3.01 37.29 1.22
N GLN A 172 -3.81 37.48 0.17
CA GLN A 172 -4.52 38.74 -0.10
C GLN A 172 -5.49 39.09 1.03
N VAL A 173 -6.31 38.15 1.46
CA VAL A 173 -7.28 38.35 2.55
C VAL A 173 -6.56 38.75 3.84
N ALA A 174 -5.44 38.11 4.16
CA ALA A 174 -4.69 38.45 5.36
C ALA A 174 -3.98 39.82 5.26
N CYS A 175 -3.60 40.29 4.08
CA CYS A 175 -3.17 41.69 3.88
C CYS A 175 -4.33 42.69 4.01
N MET A 176 -5.56 42.29 3.64
CA MET A 176 -6.74 43.17 3.67
C MET A 176 -7.35 43.29 5.08
N ALA A 177 -7.32 42.21 5.87
CA ALA A 177 -7.91 42.14 7.21
C ALA A 177 -7.00 41.39 8.20
N PRO A 178 -5.74 41.82 8.38
CA PRO A 178 -4.77 41.12 9.24
C PRO A 178 -5.24 40.97 10.68
N GLU A 179 -6.07 41.87 11.19
CA GLU A 179 -6.61 41.84 12.54
C GLU A 179 -7.46 40.59 12.85
N LEU A 180 -8.00 39.92 11.82
CA LEU A 180 -8.84 38.74 11.99
C LEU A 180 -8.05 37.43 12.03
N PHE A 181 -6.85 37.39 11.45
CA PHE A 181 -6.11 36.14 11.25
C PHE A 181 -4.81 36.13 12.04
N SER A 182 -4.43 35.01 12.63
CA SER A 182 -3.20 34.87 13.41
C SER A 182 -2.08 34.14 12.67
N GLY A 183 -2.40 33.55 11.52
CA GLY A 183 -1.42 32.93 10.65
C GLY A 183 -1.96 32.55 9.29
N ILE A 184 -1.04 32.34 8.36
CA ILE A 184 -1.31 32.02 6.96
C ILE A 184 -0.41 30.86 6.54
N ALA A 185 -0.92 29.97 5.69
CA ALA A 185 -0.13 28.97 5.01
C ALA A 185 -0.43 29.00 3.52
N SER A 186 0.59 29.18 2.70
CA SER A 186 0.51 29.24 1.25
C SER A 186 1.30 28.08 0.66
N ALA A 187 0.59 27.13 0.04
CA ALA A 187 1.20 26.02 -0.70
C ALA A 187 1.06 26.25 -2.20
N ALA A 188 2.20 26.31 -2.90
CA ALA A 188 2.29 26.49 -4.36
C ALA A 188 1.47 27.68 -4.90
N GLY A 189 1.38 28.77 -4.14
CA GLY A 189 0.57 29.94 -4.51
C GLY A 189 1.23 30.81 -5.58
N PRO A 190 0.49 31.23 -6.63
CA PRO A 190 0.92 32.34 -7.47
C PRO A 190 1.27 33.58 -6.62
N GLY A 191 2.37 34.24 -6.95
CA GLY A 191 2.79 35.43 -6.20
C GLY A 191 1.73 36.53 -6.26
N MET A 192 1.47 37.21 -5.14
CA MET A 192 0.46 38.26 -5.09
C MET A 192 0.71 39.32 -6.16
N GLY A 193 -0.31 39.51 -7.00
CA GLY A 193 -0.28 40.55 -7.99
C GLY A 193 0.20 40.14 -9.37
N THR A 194 0.42 38.85 -9.59
CA THR A 194 0.39 38.27 -10.93
C THR A 194 -1.05 38.20 -11.44
N SER A 195 -1.21 38.19 -12.75
CA SER A 195 -2.44 37.70 -13.42
C SER A 195 -2.32 36.19 -13.62
N GLN A 196 -3.41 35.51 -13.96
CA GLN A 196 -3.30 34.09 -14.32
C GLN A 196 -2.37 33.86 -15.53
N SER A 197 -2.37 34.76 -16.51
CA SER A 197 -1.45 34.69 -17.66
C SER A 197 0.01 34.92 -17.31
N THR A 198 0.28 35.44 -16.11
CA THR A 198 1.63 35.70 -15.60
C THR A 198 1.93 34.97 -14.30
N ALA A 199 1.08 34.01 -13.91
CA ALA A 199 1.26 33.20 -12.70
C ALA A 199 2.58 32.42 -12.73
N ILE A 200 3.01 32.07 -13.95
CA ILE A 200 4.27 31.38 -14.28
C ILE A 200 5.51 32.25 -14.20
N TYR A 201 5.37 33.59 -14.15
CA TYR A 201 6.50 34.51 -14.07
C TYR A 201 6.66 35.02 -12.63
N PRO A 202 7.91 35.08 -12.10
CA PRO A 202 8.12 35.64 -10.78
C PRO A 202 7.65 37.10 -10.77
N PRO A 203 6.77 37.52 -9.84
CA PRO A 203 6.46 38.92 -9.72
C PRO A 203 7.72 39.68 -9.29
N TYR A 204 7.85 40.94 -9.72
CA TYR A 204 8.86 41.81 -9.12
C TYR A 204 8.61 41.90 -7.61
N LEU A 205 9.67 41.74 -6.83
CA LEU A 205 9.75 41.89 -5.36
C LEU A 205 8.90 43.02 -4.78
N ASN A 206 9.05 44.20 -5.37
CA ASN A 206 8.33 45.38 -4.96
C ASN A 206 6.82 45.24 -5.16
N SER A 207 6.35 44.39 -6.09
CA SER A 207 4.93 44.21 -6.40
C SER A 207 4.16 43.54 -5.26
N VAL A 208 4.66 42.43 -4.70
CA VAL A 208 4.01 41.72 -3.59
C VAL A 208 3.93 42.61 -2.35
N ARG A 209 5.06 43.22 -1.97
CA ARG A 209 5.15 44.13 -0.83
C ARG A 209 4.28 45.37 -1.01
N THR A 210 4.42 46.10 -2.12
CA THR A 210 3.64 47.33 -2.40
C THR A 210 2.15 47.05 -2.42
N LYS A 211 1.73 45.88 -2.93
CA LYS A 211 0.31 45.49 -2.94
C LYS A 211 -0.21 45.20 -1.55
N CYS A 212 0.53 44.42 -0.75
CA CYS A 212 0.14 44.16 0.63
C CYS A 212 0.12 45.46 1.44
N GLU A 213 1.14 46.31 1.33
CA GLU A 213 1.17 47.66 1.93
C GLU A 213 -0.01 48.52 1.48
N GLY A 214 -0.39 48.46 0.21
CA GLY A 214 -1.57 49.13 -0.34
C GLY A 214 -2.88 48.65 0.29
N TYR A 215 -3.03 47.34 0.50
CA TYR A 215 -4.18 46.78 1.21
C TYR A 215 -4.20 47.18 2.69
N LEU A 216 -3.05 47.13 3.37
CA LEU A 216 -2.91 47.55 4.77
C LEU A 216 -3.26 49.03 4.94
N ALA A 217 -2.79 49.90 4.02
CA ALA A 217 -3.09 51.32 4.02
C ALA A 217 -4.58 51.60 3.72
N GLY A 218 -5.20 50.77 2.88
CA GLY A 218 -6.62 50.84 2.54
C GLY A 218 -7.56 50.16 3.54
N SER A 219 -7.04 49.48 4.57
CA SER A 219 -7.84 48.83 5.61
C SER A 219 -8.59 49.86 6.45
N ALA A 220 -9.81 49.52 6.86
CA ALA A 220 -10.65 50.37 7.71
C ALA A 220 -9.96 50.75 9.04
N ASN A 221 -9.01 49.93 9.50
CA ASN A 221 -8.23 50.14 10.72
C ASN A 221 -6.73 50.27 10.42
N SER A 222 -6.35 51.05 9.40
CA SER A 222 -4.98 51.11 8.85
C SER A 222 -3.85 51.31 9.86
N THR A 223 -4.09 52.05 10.97
CA THR A 223 -3.08 52.24 12.04
C THR A 223 -2.79 50.96 12.83
N THR A 224 -3.79 50.11 13.08
CA THR A 224 -3.61 48.83 13.79
C THR A 224 -3.37 47.66 12.84
N ALA A 225 -3.85 47.75 11.60
CA ALA A 225 -3.71 46.69 10.60
C ALA A 225 -2.25 46.34 10.33
N ALA A 226 -1.37 47.35 10.18
CA ALA A 226 0.06 47.11 10.00
C ALA A 226 0.72 46.45 11.22
N ALA A 227 0.30 46.80 12.44
CA ALA A 227 0.82 46.16 13.66
C ALA A 227 0.34 44.72 13.77
N LYS A 228 -0.94 44.45 13.50
CA LYS A 228 -1.50 43.10 13.47
C LYS A 228 -0.89 42.24 12.37
N PHE A 229 -0.59 42.81 11.21
CA PHE A 229 0.09 42.07 10.14
C PHE A 229 1.44 41.50 10.59
N LYS A 230 2.23 42.24 11.37
CA LYS A 230 3.51 41.76 11.92
C LYS A 230 3.37 40.63 12.93
N GLU A 231 2.20 40.50 13.56
CA GLU A 231 1.89 39.42 14.49
C GLU A 231 1.52 38.10 13.78
N LEU A 232 1.48 38.06 12.45
CA LEU A 232 1.12 36.85 11.70
C LEU A 232 2.25 35.81 11.75
N VAL A 233 1.86 34.53 11.82
CA VAL A 233 2.74 33.38 11.61
C VAL A 233 2.49 32.79 10.21
N VAL A 234 3.50 32.82 9.35
CA VAL A 234 3.35 32.54 7.92
C VAL A 234 4.19 31.32 7.52
N ALA A 235 3.57 30.38 6.81
CA ALA A 235 4.25 29.31 6.10
C ALA A 235 4.15 29.55 4.59
N LEU A 236 5.28 29.60 3.90
CA LEU A 236 5.39 29.64 2.44
C LEU A 236 6.02 28.35 1.96
N ILE A 237 5.31 27.60 1.14
CA ILE A 237 5.79 26.33 0.61
C ILE A 237 5.80 26.44 -0.91
N SER A 238 6.99 26.34 -1.50
CA SER A 238 7.20 26.46 -2.94
C SER A 238 7.61 25.13 -3.55
N ASP A 239 7.13 24.87 -4.76
CA ASP A 239 7.66 23.79 -5.61
C ASP A 239 8.90 24.29 -6.37
N ASP A 240 9.93 23.46 -6.38
CA ASP A 240 11.10 23.59 -7.24
C ASP A 240 10.76 23.04 -8.64
N ASN A 241 11.26 23.67 -9.69
CA ASN A 241 11.14 23.10 -11.04
C ASN A 241 12.33 23.64 -11.83
N ASP A 242 13.42 22.91 -11.87
CA ASP A 242 14.56 23.25 -12.72
C ASP A 242 14.11 23.36 -14.19
N LEU A 243 14.33 24.51 -14.82
CA LEU A 243 14.29 24.61 -16.28
C LEU A 243 15.57 25.25 -16.83
N PRO A 244 16.20 24.64 -17.86
CA PRO A 244 17.26 25.28 -18.63
C PRO A 244 16.65 26.32 -19.59
N ALA A 245 17.42 27.37 -19.82
CA ALA A 245 16.97 28.57 -20.49
C ALA A 245 16.70 28.40 -22.01
N MET A 246 15.62 29.07 -22.46
CA MET A 246 15.43 29.83 -23.71
C MET A 246 14.67 29.26 -24.93
N ASN A 247 13.76 30.15 -25.40
CA ASN A 247 13.17 30.42 -26.73
C ASN A 247 12.35 29.32 -27.44
N PHE A 248 11.06 29.55 -27.69
CA PHE A 248 10.51 29.94 -29.01
C PHE A 248 8.97 30.03 -29.00
N SER A 249 8.48 30.82 -29.97
CA SER A 249 7.10 31.09 -30.39
C SER A 249 6.31 29.85 -30.80
N ASP A 250 4.99 29.94 -30.63
CA ASP A 250 3.92 29.03 -31.09
C ASP A 250 3.42 27.97 -30.09
N GLN A 251 2.79 28.50 -29.03
CA GLN A 251 1.75 27.98 -28.11
C GLN A 251 1.56 26.47 -27.85
N THR A 252 1.75 26.07 -26.57
CA THR A 252 0.82 25.34 -25.63
C THR A 252 1.64 24.97 -24.35
N VAL A 253 1.71 25.79 -23.28
CA VAL A 253 0.86 25.85 -22.04
C VAL A 253 0.81 24.47 -21.35
N TRP A 254 1.26 24.16 -20.11
CA TRP A 254 1.42 24.79 -18.78
C TRP A 254 2.47 23.92 -17.98
N ASP A 255 3.22 24.42 -17.00
CA ASP A 255 2.81 24.57 -15.59
C ASP A 255 3.87 25.40 -14.85
N GLY A 256 3.43 26.39 -14.07
CA GLY A 256 4.30 27.37 -13.45
C GLY A 256 3.61 27.96 -12.24
N ASP A 257 3.74 27.28 -11.12
CA ASP A 257 3.30 27.75 -9.82
C ASP A 257 4.55 28.06 -8.98
N LYS A 258 5.10 29.27 -9.14
CA LYS A 258 6.31 29.69 -8.44
C LYS A 258 6.11 30.96 -7.63
N LEU A 259 6.00 30.78 -6.32
CA LEU A 259 6.71 31.62 -5.35
C LEU A 259 8.12 31.01 -5.15
N CYS A 260 8.89 30.88 -6.23
CA CYS A 260 10.30 30.52 -6.17
C CYS A 260 11.07 31.20 -7.32
N PRO A 261 12.15 31.94 -7.01
CA PRO A 261 12.86 32.78 -7.96
C PRO A 261 13.76 31.91 -8.85
N TYR A 262 13.67 32.06 -10.16
CA TYR A 262 14.84 31.81 -10.98
C TYR A 262 15.00 32.96 -11.95
N LEU A 263 16.20 33.55 -11.93
CA LEU A 263 16.67 34.76 -12.60
C LEU A 263 16.49 36.06 -11.78
N ASN A 264 17.43 36.23 -10.85
CA ASN A 264 17.78 37.44 -10.04
C ASN A 264 17.24 37.54 -8.60
N GLY A 265 17.89 36.81 -7.67
CA GLY A 265 18.08 37.24 -6.28
C GLY A 265 17.03 36.77 -5.25
N GLU A 266 17.54 36.36 -4.08
CA GLU A 266 16.90 35.86 -2.85
C GLU A 266 15.94 36.86 -2.15
N HIS A 267 15.43 37.85 -2.86
CA HIS A 267 14.90 39.06 -2.22
C HIS A 267 13.41 38.96 -1.80
N ASN A 268 12.66 37.90 -2.20
CA ASN A 268 11.19 37.85 -2.02
C ASN A 268 10.82 37.57 -0.56
N GLU A 269 11.51 36.60 0.05
CA GLU A 269 11.40 36.30 1.47
C GLU A 269 12.00 37.41 2.33
N GLU A 270 13.17 37.94 1.97
CA GLU A 270 13.76 39.06 2.70
C GLU A 270 12.83 40.28 2.70
N GLY A 271 12.17 40.56 1.58
CA GLY A 271 11.18 41.64 1.47
C GLY A 271 9.93 41.39 2.31
N PHE A 272 9.46 40.15 2.39
CA PHE A 272 8.29 39.77 3.19
C PHE A 272 8.62 39.66 4.69
N ALA A 273 9.78 39.12 5.04
CA ALA A 273 10.39 39.14 6.36
C ALA A 273 10.58 40.58 6.86
N THR A 274 11.05 41.48 5.99
CA THR A 274 11.14 42.92 6.27
C THR A 274 9.76 43.52 6.57
N LEU A 275 8.72 43.14 5.81
CA LEU A 275 7.35 43.59 6.03
C LEU A 275 6.80 43.11 7.39
N LEU A 276 7.12 41.87 7.78
CA LEU A 276 6.82 41.30 9.09
C LEU A 276 7.71 41.88 10.22
N GLY A 277 8.82 42.55 9.89
CA GLY A 277 9.76 43.12 10.85
C GLY A 277 10.67 42.07 11.51
N VAL A 278 10.96 40.97 10.81
CA VAL A 278 11.83 39.88 11.27
C VAL A 278 13.12 39.84 10.45
N THR A 279 14.26 39.51 11.08
CA THR A 279 15.58 39.71 10.45
C THR A 279 16.57 38.57 10.67
N GLN A 280 16.33 37.65 11.61
CA GLN A 280 17.23 36.53 11.85
C GLN A 280 16.80 35.33 11.01
N SER A 281 17.56 35.01 9.95
CA SER A 281 17.38 33.78 9.18
C SER A 281 18.21 32.63 9.81
N GLY A 282 17.58 31.47 9.96
CA GLY A 282 18.23 30.21 10.29
C GLY A 282 17.77 29.12 9.33
N THR A 283 18.67 28.22 8.95
CA THR A 283 18.35 27.04 8.14
C THR A 283 18.18 25.83 9.06
N SER A 284 17.11 25.07 8.88
CA SER A 284 16.97 23.75 9.47
C SER A 284 16.87 22.70 8.37
N ASP A 285 17.73 21.70 8.48
CA ASP A 285 17.66 20.48 7.68
C ASP A 285 16.67 19.54 8.36
N LEU A 286 15.50 19.30 7.75
CA LEU A 286 14.53 18.32 8.25
C LEU A 286 15.10 16.92 8.04
N ALA A 287 15.91 16.47 8.98
CA ALA A 287 16.66 15.23 8.90
C ALA A 287 15.73 14.01 8.75
N THR A 288 15.78 13.36 7.58
CA THR A 288 15.54 11.93 7.25
C THR A 288 14.44 11.54 6.23
N GLY A 289 13.79 12.47 5.53
CA GLY A 289 12.85 12.12 4.44
C GLY A 289 13.55 11.59 3.16
N GLN A 290 13.37 10.33 2.80
CA GLN A 290 13.82 9.79 1.51
C GLN A 290 12.77 10.04 0.41
N GLY A 291 13.16 10.41 -0.82
CA GLY A 291 12.20 10.45 -1.93
C GLY A 291 12.82 10.26 -3.32
N ILE A 292 11.98 10.30 -4.37
CA ILE A 292 12.33 9.86 -5.74
C ILE A 292 12.73 11.02 -6.67
N GLY A 293 14.03 11.18 -6.97
CA GLY A 293 14.54 12.27 -7.83
C GLY A 293 15.08 11.83 -9.18
N CYS A 294 15.03 12.75 -10.16
CA CYS A 294 15.70 12.57 -11.46
C CYS A 294 17.19 12.95 -11.35
N PRO A 295 18.13 12.16 -11.90
CA PRO A 295 19.56 12.49 -11.86
C PRO A 295 19.98 13.42 -13.01
N GLY A 296 20.81 14.44 -12.73
CA GLY A 296 21.64 15.08 -13.78
C GLY A 296 22.23 16.45 -13.45
N GLY A 297 23.35 16.49 -12.71
CA GLY A 297 24.24 17.66 -12.64
C GLY A 297 25.61 17.30 -13.19
N GLU A 298 26.07 18.01 -14.24
CA GLU A 298 27.42 18.57 -14.44
C GLU A 298 27.62 19.05 -15.90
N ALA A 299 28.49 20.05 -16.04
CA ALA A 299 28.63 21.02 -17.12
C ALA A 299 28.78 20.46 -18.55
N MET A 300 28.28 21.22 -19.55
CA MET A 300 28.83 21.17 -20.91
C MET A 300 29.07 22.55 -21.51
N GLN A 301 30.35 22.89 -21.61
CA GLN A 301 30.88 23.60 -22.76
C GLN A 301 30.51 22.85 -24.05
N GLY A 302 29.98 23.56 -25.05
CA GLY A 302 30.00 23.11 -26.45
C GLY A 302 28.72 22.44 -26.95
N ALA A 303 27.94 23.23 -27.69
CA ALA A 303 27.23 22.89 -28.94
C ALA A 303 26.46 21.54 -29.07
N ILE A 304 25.13 21.68 -29.03
CA ILE A 304 24.10 21.13 -29.95
C ILE A 304 24.29 19.70 -30.51
N SER A 305 23.51 18.73 -30.02
CA SER A 305 22.66 17.92 -30.90
C SER A 305 21.47 17.26 -30.16
N SER A 306 20.29 17.54 -30.70
CA SER A 306 18.97 16.92 -30.55
C SER A 306 18.79 15.60 -29.77
N SER A 307 18.24 15.68 -28.54
CA SER A 307 16.99 15.01 -28.11
C SER A 307 16.64 15.41 -26.66
N PRO A 308 15.37 15.73 -26.33
CA PRO A 308 14.99 16.03 -24.95
C PRO A 308 14.95 14.75 -24.12
N VAL A 309 15.74 14.72 -23.03
CA VAL A 309 15.73 13.64 -22.04
C VAL A 309 14.38 13.70 -21.30
N LYS A 310 13.48 12.75 -21.57
CA LYS A 310 12.27 12.54 -20.77
C LYS A 310 12.66 11.86 -19.46
N CYS A 311 12.28 12.41 -18.31
CA CYS A 311 12.25 11.64 -17.07
C CYS A 311 11.23 10.50 -17.22
N LEU A 312 11.71 9.32 -17.57
CA LEU A 312 10.93 8.09 -17.45
C LEU A 312 11.05 7.64 -15.99
N VAL A 313 9.94 7.52 -15.27
CA VAL A 313 9.91 7.15 -13.84
C VAL A 313 10.68 5.84 -13.57
N LYS A 314 10.75 4.94 -14.56
CA LYS A 314 11.57 3.72 -14.52
C LYS A 314 13.09 3.96 -14.34
N ASN A 315 13.57 5.20 -14.54
CA ASN A 315 14.97 5.62 -14.43
C ASN A 315 15.21 6.58 -13.26
N ALA A 316 14.20 6.86 -12.43
CA ALA A 316 14.38 7.71 -11.24
C ALA A 316 15.09 6.91 -10.14
N THR A 317 16.08 7.51 -9.49
CA THR A 317 16.78 6.90 -8.36
C THR A 317 16.27 7.53 -7.06
N ALA A 318 16.13 6.71 -6.01
CA ALA A 318 15.87 7.22 -4.67
C ALA A 318 17.03 8.12 -4.25
N ARG A 319 16.73 9.37 -3.86
CA ARG A 319 17.69 10.29 -3.25
C ARG A 319 17.24 10.59 -1.82
N THR A 320 18.20 10.77 -0.93
CA THR A 320 17.99 11.48 0.32
C THR A 320 17.87 12.96 -0.01
N TRP A 321 16.71 13.57 0.25
CA TRP A 321 16.56 15.01 0.08
C TRP A 321 16.37 15.67 1.43
N ALA A 322 17.07 16.79 1.61
CA ALA A 322 16.83 17.71 2.68
C ALA A 322 15.70 18.65 2.25
N ALA A 323 14.54 18.61 2.90
CA ALA A 323 13.61 19.73 2.81
C ALA A 323 14.28 20.91 3.52
N HIS A 324 14.71 21.91 2.76
CA HIS A 324 15.33 23.11 3.30
C HIS A 324 14.23 24.03 3.81
N ALA A 325 14.19 24.21 5.14
CA ALA A 325 13.34 25.19 5.77
C ALA A 325 14.19 26.38 6.24
N THR A 326 13.82 27.57 5.79
CA THR A 326 14.37 28.84 6.28
C THR A 326 13.37 29.46 7.25
N HIS A 327 13.83 29.74 8.47
CA HIS A 327 13.02 30.35 9.53
C HIS A 327 13.43 31.79 9.75
N TYR A 328 12.46 32.67 9.90
CA TYR A 328 12.66 34.07 10.26
C TYR A 328 12.00 34.35 11.61
N GLN A 329 12.82 34.88 12.52
CA GLN A 329 12.42 35.12 13.90
C GLN A 329 12.38 36.60 14.27
N ASP A 330 11.51 36.93 15.22
CA ASP A 330 11.49 38.25 15.86
C ASP A 330 12.60 38.40 16.91
N ALA A 331 12.72 39.58 17.51
CA ALA A 331 13.72 39.86 18.55
C ALA A 331 13.55 39.02 19.83
N ALA A 332 12.40 38.37 20.01
CA ALA A 332 12.12 37.47 21.13
C ALA A 332 12.40 35.99 20.78
N GLY A 333 12.89 35.70 19.57
CA GLY A 333 13.22 34.35 19.09
C GLY A 333 12.00 33.56 18.59
N LYS A 334 10.85 34.21 18.38
CA LYS A 334 9.63 33.57 17.89
C LYS A 334 9.61 33.50 16.38
N THR A 335 9.21 32.37 15.80
CA THR A 335 9.20 32.19 14.34
C THR A 335 7.94 32.77 13.72
N HIS A 336 8.08 33.78 12.85
CA HIS A 336 6.95 34.42 12.17
C HIS A 336 6.84 34.08 10.69
N LEU A 337 7.92 33.64 10.06
CA LEU A 337 7.91 33.20 8.68
C LEU A 337 8.76 31.94 8.54
N VAL A 338 8.16 30.90 7.97
CA VAL A 338 8.86 29.70 7.54
C VAL A 338 8.69 29.58 6.05
N ARG A 339 9.79 29.38 5.34
CA ARG A 339 9.79 29.07 3.92
C ARG A 339 10.38 27.69 3.71
N ILE A 340 9.65 26.86 2.96
CA ILE A 340 10.02 25.48 2.67
C ILE A 340 10.16 25.36 1.16
N GLU A 341 11.34 24.91 0.72
CA GLU A 341 11.62 24.53 -0.65
C GLU A 341 11.46 23.00 -0.77
N GLN A 342 10.62 22.53 -1.70
CA GLN A 342 10.48 21.10 -2.00
C GLN A 342 10.48 20.83 -3.50
N ASP A 343 11.23 19.82 -3.94
CA ASP A 343 11.42 19.45 -5.36
C ASP A 343 10.33 18.48 -5.90
N THR A 344 9.29 18.20 -5.11
CA THR A 344 8.34 17.11 -5.40
C THR A 344 6.88 17.50 -5.38
N LEU A 345 6.55 18.78 -5.24
CA LEU A 345 5.17 19.24 -5.20
C LEU A 345 4.60 19.29 -6.61
N ARG A 346 4.30 18.12 -7.20
CA ARG A 346 3.72 18.06 -8.54
C ARG A 346 2.31 18.65 -8.57
N HIS A 347 2.17 19.78 -9.25
CA HIS A 347 0.89 20.31 -9.69
C HIS A 347 0.33 19.43 -10.81
N SER A 348 -0.65 18.58 -10.51
CA SER A 348 -1.34 17.79 -11.53
C SER A 348 -2.67 18.43 -11.89
N TRP A 349 -2.73 19.08 -13.06
CA TRP A 349 -4.00 19.36 -13.73
C TRP A 349 -4.48 18.08 -14.42
N PRO A 350 -5.78 17.73 -14.37
CA PRO A 350 -6.31 16.69 -15.23
C PRO A 350 -6.09 17.11 -16.69
N ALA A 351 -5.20 16.42 -17.38
CA ALA A 351 -4.90 16.69 -18.77
C ALA A 351 -6.05 16.22 -19.68
N GLY A 352 -7.03 17.09 -19.91
CA GLY A 352 -7.79 17.18 -21.17
C GLY A 352 -8.84 16.11 -21.53
N ALA A 353 -9.79 16.60 -22.35
CA ALA A 353 -10.86 15.95 -23.14
C ALA A 353 -12.03 15.23 -22.43
N GLN A 354 -11.96 14.92 -21.15
CA GLN A 354 -13.13 14.48 -20.38
C GLN A 354 -13.16 15.30 -19.07
N GLY A 355 -14.18 16.15 -18.91
CA GLY A 355 -14.48 16.76 -17.61
C GLY A 355 -14.82 15.70 -16.56
N PRO A 356 -15.23 16.07 -15.34
CA PRO A 356 -15.52 15.12 -14.26
C PRO A 356 -16.75 14.29 -14.62
N GLY A 357 -16.51 13.21 -15.34
CA GLY A 357 -17.42 12.13 -15.65
C GLY A 357 -16.64 10.85 -15.41
N ASP A 358 -17.11 10.08 -14.44
CA ASP A 358 -16.70 8.71 -14.15
C ASP A 358 -15.27 8.47 -13.64
N VAL A 359 -15.01 8.92 -12.41
CA VAL A 359 -14.20 8.11 -11.49
C VAL A 359 -14.97 7.92 -10.20
N SER A 360 -15.53 6.72 -10.08
CA SER A 360 -16.29 6.24 -8.94
C SER A 360 -15.35 5.90 -7.77
N VAL A 361 -15.69 6.45 -6.61
CA VAL A 361 -15.24 6.09 -5.25
C VAL A 361 -13.77 6.41 -4.92
N THR A 362 -13.56 7.48 -4.16
CA THR A 362 -12.34 7.69 -3.38
C THR A 362 -12.25 6.56 -2.34
N PRO A 363 -11.18 5.73 -2.33
CA PRO A 363 -11.08 4.61 -1.40
C PRO A 363 -10.98 5.10 0.05
N THR A 364 -11.72 4.46 0.95
CA THR A 364 -11.63 4.71 2.40
C THR A 364 -10.35 4.11 2.98
N ARG A 365 -9.96 4.50 4.20
CA ARG A 365 -8.81 3.87 4.89
C ARG A 365 -8.99 2.35 5.04
N ALA A 366 -10.22 1.88 5.20
CA ALA A 366 -10.53 0.45 5.23
C ALA A 366 -10.29 -0.22 3.87
N ASP A 367 -10.61 0.46 2.76
CA ASP A 367 -10.34 -0.02 1.40
C ASP A 367 -8.83 -0.05 1.09
N LEU A 368 -8.07 0.92 1.63
CA LEU A 368 -6.61 0.99 1.49
C LEU A 368 -5.88 -0.05 2.35
N ILE A 369 -6.40 -0.38 3.54
CA ILE A 369 -5.89 -1.49 4.37
C ILE A 369 -6.28 -2.85 3.78
N ALA A 370 -7.51 -3.01 3.29
CA ALA A 370 -7.98 -4.22 2.64
C ALA A 370 -7.22 -4.52 1.33
N GLY A 371 -6.85 -3.49 0.57
CA GLY A 371 -5.99 -3.60 -0.61
C GLY A 371 -4.49 -3.75 -0.29
N SER A 372 -4.11 -3.74 1.00
CA SER A 372 -2.72 -3.75 1.47
C SER A 372 -1.86 -2.61 0.89
N TYR A 373 -2.47 -1.46 0.57
CA TYR A 373 -1.77 -0.24 0.22
C TYR A 373 -1.23 0.48 1.47
N ILE A 374 -1.82 0.18 2.63
CA ILE A 374 -1.43 0.66 3.96
C ILE A 374 -1.48 -0.53 4.94
N THR A 375 -0.49 -0.68 5.82
CA THR A 375 -0.48 -1.66 6.91
C THR A 375 -1.48 -1.31 8.00
N ALA A 376 -1.81 -2.25 8.88
CA ALA A 376 -2.70 -2.02 10.02
C ALA A 376 -2.19 -0.91 10.98
N ASN A 377 -0.89 -0.60 10.93
CA ASN A 377 -0.23 0.44 11.73
C ASN A 377 -0.15 1.80 11.02
N GLY A 378 -0.55 1.89 9.74
CA GLY A 378 -0.56 3.14 8.97
C GLY A 378 0.61 3.32 8.00
N ASP A 379 1.46 2.32 7.81
CA ASP A 379 2.63 2.39 6.91
C ASP A 379 2.24 2.02 5.47
N PHE A 380 2.65 2.77 4.44
CA PHE A 380 2.27 2.51 3.04
C PHE A 380 3.16 1.43 2.37
N ASP A 381 2.57 0.55 1.55
CA ASP A 381 3.31 -0.40 0.69
C ASP A 381 3.55 0.22 -0.71
N ILE A 382 4.75 0.76 -0.88
CA ILE A 382 5.16 1.54 -2.05
C ILE A 382 5.24 0.74 -3.36
N ASN A 383 5.34 -0.60 -3.28
CA ASN A 383 5.46 -1.44 -4.46
C ASN A 383 4.12 -1.65 -5.19
N LYS A 384 2.99 -1.48 -4.49
CA LYS A 384 1.63 -1.68 -5.03
C LYS A 384 1.03 -0.44 -5.70
N LEU A 385 1.55 0.76 -5.40
CA LEU A 385 1.21 2.00 -6.12
C LEU A 385 1.60 1.94 -7.62
N ASN A 386 2.57 1.10 -7.98
CA ASN A 386 3.05 0.92 -9.36
C ASN A 386 2.09 0.11 -10.26
N ALA A 387 1.08 -0.56 -9.71
CA ALA A 387 0.23 -1.51 -10.42
C ALA A 387 -1.23 -1.06 -10.63
N ALA A 388 -1.61 0.15 -10.19
CA ALA A 388 -2.96 0.66 -10.37
C ALA A 388 -3.24 0.92 -11.88
N PRO A 389 -4.28 0.30 -12.47
CA PRO A 389 -4.63 0.57 -13.86
C PRO A 389 -5.02 2.06 -13.99
N ASN A 390 -4.48 2.72 -15.02
CA ASN A 390 -4.87 4.05 -15.49
C ASN A 390 -4.38 5.30 -14.73
N GLY A 391 -3.36 5.24 -13.87
CA GLY A 391 -2.82 6.47 -13.26
C GLY A 391 -3.88 7.31 -12.52
N GLN A 392 -4.92 6.64 -12.01
CA GLN A 392 -6.17 7.22 -11.50
C GLN A 392 -6.13 7.57 -10.01
N VAL A 393 -4.96 7.52 -9.35
CA VAL A 393 -4.81 8.01 -7.97
C VAL A 393 -4.31 9.46 -8.01
N GLY A 394 -5.18 10.34 -8.47
CA GLY A 394 -4.85 11.73 -8.79
C GLY A 394 -5.49 12.77 -7.88
N VAL A 395 -5.74 12.48 -6.60
CA VAL A 395 -6.04 13.52 -5.60
C VAL A 395 -5.58 13.06 -4.21
N ILE A 396 -4.28 13.08 -3.93
CA ILE A 396 -3.78 13.13 -2.54
C ILE A 396 -2.52 14.00 -2.54
N TYR A 397 -2.67 15.24 -2.07
CA TYR A 397 -1.60 16.23 -1.91
C TYR A 397 -0.68 15.89 -0.73
N PHE A 398 -0.19 14.66 -0.57
CA PHE A 398 0.74 14.34 0.51
C PHE A 398 1.69 13.24 0.05
N ASN A 399 2.90 13.65 -0.34
CA ASN A 399 4.01 12.73 -0.22
C ASN A 399 4.37 12.67 1.27
N THR A 400 3.92 11.62 1.97
CA THR A 400 4.31 11.33 3.36
C THR A 400 5.81 11.05 3.50
N MET A 401 6.55 11.01 2.39
CA MET A 401 8.00 10.97 2.42
C MET A 401 8.67 12.37 2.46
N ALA A 402 7.92 13.48 2.57
CA ALA A 402 8.52 14.83 2.67
C ALA A 402 7.89 15.80 3.70
N MET A 403 6.55 15.91 3.85
CA MET A 403 5.93 16.77 4.89
C MET A 403 4.40 16.56 5.03
N ASP A 404 3.91 16.43 6.27
CA ASP A 404 2.47 16.54 6.58
C ASP A 404 2.09 18.02 6.73
N TYR A 405 1.54 18.61 5.67
CA TYR A 405 1.25 20.05 5.61
C TYR A 405 0.26 20.53 6.69
N PRO A 406 -0.95 19.94 6.86
CA PRO A 406 -1.88 20.33 7.93
C PRO A 406 -1.26 20.25 9.32
N MET A 407 -0.56 19.16 9.64
CA MET A 407 0.09 18.99 10.94
C MET A 407 1.21 20.01 11.15
N PHE A 408 2.04 20.22 10.14
CA PHE A 408 3.14 21.18 10.19
C PHE A 408 2.62 22.60 10.44
N VAL A 409 1.65 23.08 9.67
CA VAL A 409 1.16 24.46 9.80
C VAL A 409 0.35 24.65 11.08
N ALA A 410 -0.41 23.63 11.51
CA ALA A 410 -1.11 23.65 12.80
C ALA A 410 -0.12 23.78 13.96
N GLN A 411 0.96 23.00 13.94
CA GLN A 411 2.03 23.09 14.94
C GLN A 411 2.71 24.45 14.93
N LEU A 412 3.12 24.90 13.74
CA LEU A 412 3.79 26.18 13.57
C LEU A 412 2.96 27.32 14.17
N TRP A 413 1.66 27.35 13.86
CA TRP A 413 0.73 28.35 14.39
C TRP A 413 0.53 28.22 15.90
N ASP A 414 0.33 27.01 16.43
CA ASP A 414 0.09 26.78 17.85
C ASP A 414 1.31 27.22 18.71
N ASP A 415 2.52 26.93 18.23
CA ASP A 415 3.75 27.25 18.93
C ASP A 415 4.14 28.72 18.78
N ASN A 416 3.83 29.35 17.64
CA ASN A 416 4.36 30.66 17.30
C ASN A 416 3.34 31.81 17.31
N ASN A 417 2.05 31.59 17.54
CA ASN A 417 1.05 32.66 17.49
C ASN A 417 1.22 33.69 18.65
N PRO A 418 1.61 34.95 18.38
CA PRO A 418 1.85 35.98 19.41
C PRO A 418 0.58 36.65 19.93
N ARG A 419 -0.57 36.42 19.27
CA ARG A 419 -1.86 37.03 19.62
C ARG A 419 -2.55 36.34 20.78
N ILE A 420 -2.11 35.12 21.09
CA ILE A 420 -2.54 34.41 22.27
C ILE A 420 -1.88 35.10 23.46
N VAL A 421 -2.62 35.97 24.14
CA VAL A 421 -2.20 36.48 25.45
C VAL A 421 -2.26 35.27 26.38
N PRO A 422 -1.12 34.81 26.94
CA PRO A 422 -1.16 33.75 27.93
C PRO A 422 -2.04 34.24 29.07
N ASN A 423 -3.14 33.55 29.34
CA ASN A 423 -3.80 33.71 30.62
C ASN A 423 -2.72 33.42 31.68
N ILE A 424 -2.49 34.36 32.61
CA ILE A 424 -1.36 34.29 33.55
C ILE A 424 -1.36 32.91 34.23
N ALA A 425 -0.35 32.11 33.91
CA ALA A 425 -0.05 30.77 34.42
C ALA A 425 -1.21 29.74 34.38
N GLN A 426 -1.32 29.01 33.28
CA GLN A 426 -1.84 27.64 33.30
C GLN A 426 -0.73 26.64 32.96
N THR A 427 0.45 26.83 33.55
CA THR A 427 1.46 25.77 33.57
C THR A 427 0.90 24.63 34.43
N PRO A 428 0.74 23.43 33.86
CA PRO A 428 0.43 22.26 34.67
C PRO A 428 1.44 22.13 35.83
N PRO A 429 1.02 21.57 36.97
CA PRO A 429 1.96 21.31 38.05
C PRO A 429 3.13 20.45 37.56
N THR A 430 4.32 20.70 38.10
CA THR A 430 5.50 19.86 37.83
C THR A 430 5.52 18.69 38.80
N LEU A 431 5.89 17.50 38.29
CA LEU A 431 5.92 16.27 39.08
C LEU A 431 7.31 15.63 39.02
N THR A 432 7.69 15.01 40.12
CA THR A 432 8.67 13.92 40.13
C THR A 432 7.91 12.64 40.44
N ALA A 433 8.33 11.52 39.85
CA ALA A 433 7.72 10.22 40.08
C ALA A 433 8.81 9.15 40.08
N SER A 434 8.74 8.26 41.06
CA SER A 434 9.65 7.12 41.22
C SER A 434 8.84 5.91 41.67
N ALA A 435 9.28 4.72 41.25
CA ALA A 435 8.62 3.48 41.61
C ALA A 435 9.64 2.45 42.10
N SER A 436 9.27 1.70 43.13
CA SER A 436 10.04 0.57 43.66
C SER A 436 9.12 -0.60 43.97
N TYR A 437 9.58 -1.82 43.72
CA TYR A 437 8.83 -3.04 44.00
C TYR A 437 9.55 -3.86 45.06
N ASP A 438 8.83 -4.23 46.11
CA ASP A 438 9.31 -5.17 47.14
C ASP A 438 8.67 -6.55 46.89
N SER A 439 9.49 -7.49 46.45
CA SER A 439 9.07 -8.86 46.15
C SER A 439 8.73 -9.67 47.40
N ALA A 440 9.27 -9.31 48.59
CA ALA A 440 8.98 -10.02 49.83
C ALA A 440 7.58 -9.69 50.36
N SER A 441 7.16 -8.43 50.23
CA SER A 441 5.82 -7.98 50.63
C SER A 441 4.80 -7.96 49.50
N THR A 442 5.23 -8.19 48.24
CA THR A 442 4.41 -8.11 47.01
C THR A 442 3.73 -6.76 46.84
N ARG A 443 4.47 -5.67 47.09
CA ARG A 443 3.94 -4.30 47.03
C ARG A 443 4.76 -3.43 46.07
N LEU A 444 4.05 -2.78 45.14
CA LEU A 444 4.59 -1.68 44.34
C LEU A 444 4.36 -0.37 45.10
N THR A 445 5.42 0.41 45.30
CA THR A 445 5.35 1.75 45.88
C THR A 445 5.65 2.77 44.79
N VAL A 446 4.72 3.70 44.55
CA VAL A 446 4.90 4.85 43.66
C VAL A 446 4.92 6.12 44.50
N SER A 447 5.98 6.92 44.40
CA SER A 447 6.15 8.11 45.22
C SER A 447 6.87 9.24 44.49
N GLY A 448 6.67 10.47 44.97
CA GLY A 448 7.32 11.65 44.44
C GLY A 448 6.77 12.94 45.01
N THR A 449 7.00 14.03 44.27
CA THR A 449 6.53 15.38 44.62
C THR A 449 5.74 15.98 43.47
N ALA A 450 4.71 16.77 43.78
CA ALA A 450 3.98 17.59 42.83
C ALA A 450 4.03 19.06 43.29
N THR A 451 4.36 19.98 42.40
CA THR A 451 4.49 21.41 42.71
C THR A 451 3.63 22.24 41.77
N ALA A 452 2.73 23.03 42.34
CA ALA A 452 1.92 23.99 41.59
C ALA A 452 2.85 25.07 41.02
N THR A 453 2.79 25.26 39.70
CA THR A 453 3.69 26.18 38.99
C THR A 453 3.09 27.59 38.87
N ALA A 454 1.76 27.71 39.00
CA ALA A 454 1.08 29.01 39.09
C ALA A 454 1.22 29.61 40.50
N ALA A 455 1.62 30.88 40.57
CA ALA A 455 1.77 31.60 41.83
C ALA A 455 0.44 31.65 42.61
N GLY A 456 0.44 31.18 43.86
CA GLY A 456 -0.74 31.11 44.72
C GLY A 456 -1.66 29.90 44.48
N SER A 457 -1.35 29.03 43.53
CA SER A 457 -2.07 27.75 43.31
C SER A 457 -1.60 26.67 44.29
N THR A 458 -2.45 25.67 44.52
CA THR A 458 -2.17 24.51 45.39
C THR A 458 -2.51 23.22 44.66
N ILE A 459 -1.78 22.14 44.92
CA ILE A 459 -2.13 20.80 44.44
C ILE A 459 -3.36 20.31 45.21
N THR A 460 -4.41 19.91 44.49
CA THR A 460 -5.69 19.47 45.07
C THR A 460 -5.92 17.96 44.96
N ALA A 461 -5.29 17.30 43.97
CA ALA A 461 -5.37 15.85 43.81
C ALA A 461 -4.09 15.28 43.19
N VAL A 462 -3.75 14.05 43.56
CA VAL A 462 -2.72 13.23 42.88
C VAL A 462 -3.29 11.81 42.68
N GLY A 463 -3.18 11.28 41.47
CA GLY A 463 -3.63 9.94 41.10
C GLY A 463 -2.54 9.15 40.39
N VAL A 464 -2.46 7.85 40.68
CA VAL A 464 -1.54 6.89 40.05
C VAL A 464 -2.35 5.87 39.26
N ALA A 465 -2.17 5.84 37.95
CA ALA A 465 -2.76 4.85 37.06
C ALA A 465 -1.76 3.70 36.81
N PHE A 466 -2.20 2.47 37.07
CA PHE A 466 -1.39 1.26 36.93
C PHE A 466 -2.27 0.06 36.56
N GLN A 467 -1.92 -0.67 35.49
CA GLN A 467 -2.63 -1.87 35.01
C GLN A 467 -4.17 -1.71 34.94
N SER A 468 -4.63 -0.60 34.34
CA SER A 468 -6.05 -0.23 34.18
C SER A 468 -6.81 0.20 35.45
N ALA A 469 -6.15 0.23 36.61
CA ALA A 469 -6.72 0.77 37.85
C ALA A 469 -6.11 2.14 38.19
N THR A 470 -6.93 3.03 38.77
CA THR A 470 -6.48 4.34 39.24
C THR A 470 -6.54 4.40 40.77
N HIS A 471 -5.44 4.77 41.40
CA HIS A 471 -5.28 4.86 42.84
C HIS A 471 -5.06 6.33 43.23
N ALA A 472 -5.90 6.87 44.10
CA ALA A 472 -5.73 8.22 44.61
C ALA A 472 -4.69 8.25 45.74
N ALA A 473 -3.79 9.23 45.71
CA ALA A 473 -2.85 9.46 46.80
C ALA A 473 -3.50 10.31 47.91
N ALA A 474 -3.26 9.94 49.16
CA ALA A 474 -3.62 10.78 50.30
C ALA A 474 -2.65 11.96 50.38
N ILE A 475 -3.14 13.18 50.14
CA ILE A 475 -2.35 14.41 50.22
C ILE A 475 -3.07 15.46 51.07
N THR A 476 -2.32 16.41 51.62
CA THR A 476 -2.86 17.66 52.15
C THR A 476 -2.61 18.76 51.10
N PRO A 477 -3.62 19.50 50.63
CA PRO A 477 -3.42 20.51 49.61
C PRO A 477 -2.38 21.58 49.98
N GLY A 478 -1.51 21.92 49.05
CA GLY A 478 -0.42 22.88 49.26
C GLY A 478 0.32 23.22 47.98
N ALA A 479 1.18 24.25 48.01
CA ALA A 479 1.94 24.68 46.83
C ALA A 479 2.87 23.57 46.31
N THR A 480 3.45 22.77 47.22
CA THR A 480 4.17 21.53 46.91
C THR A 480 3.66 20.44 47.84
N VAL A 481 3.35 19.27 47.29
CA VAL A 481 2.92 18.09 48.04
C VAL A 481 3.82 16.91 47.74
N THR A 482 4.09 16.10 48.76
CA THR A 482 4.71 14.78 48.62
C THR A 482 3.60 13.75 48.63
N TYR A 483 3.71 12.74 47.77
CA TYR A 483 2.72 11.66 47.68
C TYR A 483 3.42 10.30 47.70
N SER A 484 2.70 9.30 48.20
CA SER A 484 3.10 7.90 48.15
C SER A 484 1.84 7.04 48.05
N VAL A 485 1.85 6.08 47.12
CA VAL A 485 0.77 5.13 46.88
C VAL A 485 1.36 3.73 46.88
N GLU A 486 0.79 2.85 47.69
CA GLU A 486 1.15 1.44 47.71
C GLU A 486 0.07 0.61 47.01
N ILE A 487 0.48 -0.17 46.02
CA ILE A 487 -0.38 -1.02 45.21
C ILE A 487 -0.03 -2.47 45.52
N PRO A 488 -0.92 -3.24 46.17
CA PRO A 488 -0.67 -4.65 46.48
C PRO A 488 -0.85 -5.53 45.23
N GLY A 489 0.05 -6.49 45.04
CA GLY A 489 -0.05 -7.45 43.95
C GLY A 489 1.30 -8.06 43.57
N ALA A 490 1.31 -9.36 43.28
CA ALA A 490 2.45 -10.00 42.64
C ALA A 490 2.58 -9.45 41.21
N LEU A 491 3.78 -8.97 40.84
CA LEU A 491 4.11 -8.55 39.49
C LEU A 491 5.03 -9.60 38.88
N ALA A 492 4.76 -10.01 37.64
CA ALA A 492 5.68 -10.86 36.88
C ALA A 492 6.96 -10.09 36.55
N ASP A 493 8.02 -10.77 36.12
CA ASP A 493 9.22 -10.10 35.64
C ASP A 493 8.91 -9.23 34.41
N GLY A 494 9.49 -8.04 34.37
CA GLY A 494 9.24 -7.07 33.32
C GLY A 494 9.45 -5.63 33.74
N SER A 495 9.42 -4.73 32.76
CA SER A 495 9.41 -3.29 33.01
C SER A 495 7.97 -2.80 33.09
N TYR A 496 7.66 -2.15 34.20
CA TYR A 496 6.35 -1.58 34.48
C TYR A 496 6.45 -0.06 34.53
N THR A 497 5.45 0.61 33.98
CA THR A 497 5.32 2.07 34.04
C THR A 497 4.00 2.42 34.70
N ALA A 498 4.07 3.24 35.76
CA ALA A 498 2.90 3.83 36.40
C ALA A 498 2.80 5.31 36.00
N ALA A 499 1.66 5.71 35.47
CA ALA A 499 1.40 7.10 35.10
C ALA A 499 0.86 7.85 36.32
N VAL A 500 1.54 8.92 36.72
CA VAL A 500 1.11 9.79 37.81
C VAL A 500 0.52 11.05 37.22
N THR A 501 -0.61 11.49 37.76
CA THR A 501 -1.27 12.75 37.43
C THR A 501 -1.47 13.59 38.68
N ALA A 502 -1.26 14.90 38.60
CA ALA A 502 -1.55 15.83 39.69
C ALA A 502 -2.41 16.98 39.17
N THR A 503 -3.46 17.34 39.90
CA THR A 503 -4.36 18.45 39.58
C THR A 503 -4.15 19.58 40.57
N ASP A 504 -4.06 20.81 40.10
CA ASP A 504 -3.97 22.00 40.95
C ASP A 504 -5.34 22.65 41.22
N SER A 505 -5.39 23.70 42.06
CA SER A 505 -6.61 24.41 42.43
C SER A 505 -7.21 25.24 41.29
N ASN A 506 -6.47 25.38 40.19
CA ASN A 506 -6.94 25.99 38.94
C ASN A 506 -7.44 24.94 37.94
N GLY A 507 -7.49 23.66 38.34
CA GLY A 507 -7.98 22.55 37.53
C GLY A 507 -6.98 22.03 36.49
N LYS A 508 -5.69 22.39 36.57
CA LYS A 508 -4.67 21.95 35.61
C LYS A 508 -3.99 20.68 36.05
N THR A 509 -3.82 19.77 35.10
CA THR A 509 -3.28 18.43 35.31
C THR A 509 -1.89 18.30 34.72
N GLY A 510 -0.89 18.03 35.55
CA GLY A 510 0.45 17.63 35.12
C GLY A 510 0.60 16.11 35.20
N SER A 511 1.49 15.53 34.41
CA SER A 511 1.77 14.10 34.44
C SER A 511 3.27 13.78 34.50
N ALA A 512 3.60 12.64 35.12
CA ALA A 512 4.94 12.05 35.08
C ALA A 512 4.85 10.52 35.12
N ASP A 513 5.83 9.85 34.54
CA ASP A 513 5.92 8.40 34.56
C ASP A 513 6.91 7.92 35.62
N ALA A 514 6.50 6.93 36.42
CA ALA A 514 7.38 6.18 37.30
C ALA A 514 7.64 4.81 36.69
N ARG A 515 8.92 4.50 36.42
CA ARG A 515 9.33 3.19 35.89
C ARG A 515 9.91 2.34 36.99
N VAL A 516 9.55 1.06 36.98
CA VAL A 516 10.15 0.03 37.84
C VAL A 516 10.42 -1.20 37.00
N THR A 517 11.59 -1.79 37.18
CA THR A 517 11.90 -3.10 36.61
C THR A 517 11.76 -4.13 37.71
N VAL A 518 10.85 -5.06 37.54
CA VAL A 518 10.74 -6.26 38.38
C VAL A 518 11.60 -7.31 37.69
N SER A 519 12.65 -7.76 38.36
CA SER A 519 13.47 -8.87 37.90
C SER A 519 13.72 -9.81 39.07
N SER A 520 13.42 -11.08 38.87
CA SER A 520 13.76 -12.16 39.79
C SER A 520 15.25 -12.58 39.70
N GLY A 521 16.06 -11.86 38.91
CA GLY A 521 17.38 -12.33 38.44
C GLY A 521 17.22 -13.33 37.31
N ASN A 522 18.13 -13.33 36.33
CA ASN A 522 18.06 -14.30 35.24
C ASN A 522 18.32 -15.72 35.80
N GLN A 523 17.39 -16.65 35.60
CA GLN A 523 17.54 -18.05 36.01
C GLN A 523 17.80 -18.89 34.77
N PRO A 524 18.79 -19.80 34.76
CA PRO A 524 19.08 -20.60 33.58
C PRO A 524 17.92 -21.54 33.22
N PRO A 525 17.71 -21.82 31.93
CA PRO A 525 16.68 -22.75 31.48
C PRO A 525 17.02 -24.20 31.85
N VAL A 526 16.03 -25.09 31.74
CA VAL A 526 16.15 -26.53 32.03
C VAL A 526 15.56 -27.34 30.88
N ILE A 527 16.29 -28.37 30.43
CA ILE A 527 15.74 -29.43 29.57
C ILE A 527 14.90 -30.35 30.45
N ALA A 528 13.58 -30.34 30.25
CA ALA A 528 12.62 -31.07 31.10
C ALA A 528 12.44 -32.52 30.65
N THR A 529 12.35 -32.77 29.34
CA THR A 529 12.24 -34.12 28.76
C THR A 529 13.03 -34.21 27.46
N HIS A 530 13.50 -35.42 27.13
CA HIS A 530 14.10 -35.72 25.83
C HIS A 530 13.90 -37.21 25.50
N GLU A 531 13.76 -37.50 24.22
CA GLU A 531 13.72 -38.83 23.63
C GLU A 531 14.45 -38.77 22.28
N HIS A 532 15.22 -39.81 21.96
CA HIS A 532 15.96 -39.90 20.71
C HIS A 532 15.50 -41.13 19.90
N HIS A 533 15.62 -41.01 18.58
CA HIS A 533 15.34 -42.06 17.64
C HIS A 533 16.30 -42.01 16.46
N GLU A 534 16.88 -43.15 16.11
CA GLU A 534 17.79 -43.35 15.00
C GLU A 534 17.08 -43.99 13.81
N THR A 535 17.32 -43.49 12.60
CA THR A 535 16.83 -44.10 11.36
C THR A 535 17.89 -43.93 10.27
N GLY A 536 18.54 -45.03 9.86
CA GLY A 536 19.72 -44.99 9.00
C GLY A 536 20.80 -44.08 9.62
N ALA A 537 21.43 -43.23 8.80
CA ALA A 537 22.43 -42.25 9.24
C ALA A 537 21.87 -40.99 9.94
N THR A 538 20.63 -41.03 10.45
CA THR A 538 19.94 -39.87 11.02
C THR A 538 19.58 -40.06 12.49
N LEU A 539 19.96 -39.10 13.33
CA LEU A 539 19.49 -38.93 14.70
C LEU A 539 18.38 -37.88 14.72
N THR A 540 17.23 -38.23 15.30
CA THR A 540 16.17 -37.28 15.66
C THR A 540 15.98 -37.25 17.17
N VAL A 541 15.95 -36.06 17.76
CA VAL A 541 15.77 -35.85 19.20
C VAL A 541 14.57 -34.94 19.41
N THR A 542 13.60 -35.39 20.20
CA THR A 542 12.42 -34.59 20.56
C THR A 542 12.37 -34.40 22.06
N GLY A 543 11.76 -33.30 22.53
CA GLY A 543 11.67 -33.04 23.95
C GLY A 543 11.02 -31.73 24.31
N THR A 544 11.10 -31.40 25.60
CA THR A 544 10.59 -30.12 26.12
C THR A 544 11.63 -29.41 26.96
N ALA A 545 11.69 -28.08 26.83
CA ALA A 545 12.52 -27.20 27.65
C ALA A 545 11.64 -26.14 28.32
N THR A 546 12.03 -25.75 29.54
CA THR A 546 11.32 -24.74 30.33
C THR A 546 12.32 -23.75 30.89
N ASP A 547 11.93 -22.48 30.95
CA ASP A 547 12.68 -21.45 31.67
C ASP A 547 11.87 -20.97 32.88
N PRO A 548 12.46 -20.94 34.10
CA PRO A 548 11.77 -20.46 35.30
C PRO A 548 11.20 -19.05 35.22
N ASN A 549 11.78 -18.15 34.41
CA ASN A 549 11.30 -16.78 34.20
C ASN A 549 10.61 -16.58 32.84
N GLY A 550 10.48 -17.65 32.04
CA GLY A 550 9.66 -17.69 30.82
C GLY A 550 10.29 -17.06 29.57
N ASN A 551 11.61 -16.82 29.56
CA ASN A 551 12.32 -16.16 28.45
C ASN A 551 13.16 -17.12 27.57
N LEU A 552 12.80 -18.40 27.51
CA LEU A 552 13.49 -19.43 26.73
C LEU A 552 13.62 -19.02 25.25
N GLN A 553 14.84 -19.02 24.71
CA GLN A 553 15.13 -18.66 23.30
C GLN A 553 15.14 -19.89 22.39
N GLY A 554 15.74 -20.99 22.84
CA GLY A 554 15.84 -22.19 22.01
C GLY A 554 16.68 -23.29 22.63
N VAL A 555 16.78 -24.40 21.92
CA VAL A 555 17.58 -25.59 22.28
C VAL A 555 18.55 -25.87 21.14
N GLU A 556 19.77 -26.26 21.50
CA GLU A 556 20.83 -26.62 20.57
C GLU A 556 21.31 -28.05 20.86
N LEU A 557 21.65 -28.80 19.82
CA LEU A 557 22.16 -30.18 19.87
C LEU A 557 23.56 -30.23 19.27
N ALA A 558 24.52 -30.78 20.02
CA ALA A 558 25.85 -31.10 19.51
C ALA A 558 26.06 -32.62 19.50
N VAL A 559 26.61 -33.18 18.42
CA VAL A 559 26.98 -34.59 18.30
C VAL A 559 28.52 -34.69 18.22
N ASP A 560 29.10 -35.63 18.96
CA ASP A 560 30.53 -35.92 19.07
C ASP A 560 31.43 -34.72 19.39
N GLY A 561 30.90 -33.79 20.18
CA GLY A 561 31.60 -32.54 20.53
C GLY A 561 31.75 -31.56 19.35
N GLY A 562 31.03 -31.79 18.25
CA GLY A 562 30.93 -30.89 17.10
C GLY A 562 30.19 -29.58 17.41
N VAL A 563 30.03 -28.75 16.38
CA VAL A 563 29.33 -27.46 16.49
C VAL A 563 27.85 -27.69 16.79
N ALA A 564 27.37 -27.10 17.89
CA ALA A 564 25.97 -27.19 18.28
C ALA A 564 25.05 -26.59 17.20
N GLN A 565 24.03 -27.34 16.80
CA GLN A 565 23.04 -26.95 15.80
C GLN A 565 21.72 -26.58 16.46
N PRO A 566 21.01 -25.53 15.99
CA PRO A 566 19.73 -25.14 16.55
C PRO A 566 18.65 -26.17 16.24
N CYS A 567 17.81 -26.47 17.23
CA CYS A 567 16.63 -27.31 17.08
C CYS A 567 15.43 -26.50 16.61
N ALA A 568 14.48 -27.15 15.93
CA ALA A 568 13.20 -26.54 15.57
C ALA A 568 12.29 -26.47 16.80
N GLY A 569 11.66 -25.31 17.04
CA GLY A 569 10.82 -25.06 18.21
C GLY A 569 11.58 -24.48 19.40
N THR A 570 10.85 -24.17 20.48
CA THR A 570 11.42 -23.56 21.70
C THR A 570 11.14 -24.40 22.93
N SER A 571 9.90 -24.36 23.44
CA SER A 571 9.48 -25.10 24.64
C SER A 571 9.19 -26.57 24.35
N ALA A 572 8.66 -26.88 23.17
CA ALA A 572 8.70 -28.21 22.56
C ALA A 572 9.65 -28.13 21.37
N PHE A 573 10.65 -29.00 21.33
CA PHE A 573 11.72 -28.94 20.35
C PHE A 573 11.92 -30.27 19.63
N THR A 574 12.40 -30.17 18.38
CA THR A 574 12.85 -31.29 17.56
C THR A 574 14.19 -30.93 16.93
N CYS A 575 15.21 -31.73 17.18
CA CYS A 575 16.55 -31.61 16.59
C CYS A 575 16.78 -32.78 15.62
N THR A 576 17.33 -32.53 14.44
CA THR A 576 17.65 -33.59 13.47
C THR A 576 19.07 -33.43 12.97
N VAL A 577 19.87 -34.49 13.04
CA VAL A 577 21.24 -34.55 12.52
C VAL A 577 21.32 -35.74 11.56
N THR A 578 21.74 -35.48 10.33
CA THR A 578 21.83 -36.49 9.25
C THR A 578 23.29 -36.72 8.86
N GLY A 579 23.58 -37.85 8.20
CA GLY A 579 24.92 -38.18 7.71
C GLY A 579 25.90 -38.55 8.82
N LEU A 580 25.40 -39.15 9.90
CA LEU A 580 26.24 -39.70 10.96
C LEU A 580 26.88 -41.01 10.48
N ALA A 581 28.18 -41.17 10.72
CA ALA A 581 28.89 -42.40 10.38
C ALA A 581 28.35 -43.59 11.19
N PRO A 582 28.53 -44.84 10.74
CA PRO A 582 28.19 -45.99 11.56
C PRO A 582 29.05 -46.08 12.82
N GLY A 583 28.46 -46.51 13.94
CA GLY A 583 29.15 -46.70 15.22
C GLY A 583 28.53 -45.97 16.40
N ASP A 584 29.28 -45.90 17.51
CA ASP A 584 28.84 -45.26 18.75
C ASP A 584 29.09 -43.74 18.72
N HIS A 585 28.06 -42.99 19.10
CA HIS A 585 28.07 -41.53 19.14
C HIS A 585 27.67 -40.99 20.51
N THR A 586 28.02 -39.73 20.74
CA THR A 586 27.59 -38.97 21.91
C THR A 586 26.88 -37.70 21.49
N ALA A 587 25.76 -37.39 22.13
CA ALA A 587 25.00 -36.17 21.89
C ALA A 587 24.86 -35.35 23.17
N ALA A 588 24.82 -34.02 23.05
CA ALA A 588 24.60 -33.09 24.14
C ALA A 588 23.55 -32.03 23.77
N LEU A 589 22.49 -31.93 24.57
CA LEU A 589 21.46 -30.89 24.47
C LEU A 589 21.76 -29.74 25.43
N THR A 590 21.62 -28.51 24.94
CA THR A 590 21.73 -27.29 25.76
C THR A 590 20.58 -26.34 25.43
N ALA A 591 19.79 -25.93 26.43
CA ALA A 591 18.81 -24.86 26.29
C ALA A 591 19.47 -23.51 26.59
N ARG A 592 18.99 -22.46 25.92
CA ARG A 592 19.50 -21.08 26.06
C ARG A 592 18.36 -20.10 26.22
N ASP A 593 18.53 -19.12 27.09
CA ASP A 593 17.57 -18.05 27.31
C ASP A 593 17.92 -16.75 26.55
N ALA A 594 17.02 -15.76 26.60
CA ALA A 594 17.22 -14.44 25.99
C ALA A 594 18.38 -13.62 26.57
N ALA A 595 18.87 -13.96 27.77
CA ALA A 595 20.04 -13.36 28.40
C ALA A 595 21.32 -14.20 28.20
N ASN A 596 21.25 -15.22 27.34
CA ASN A 596 22.32 -16.12 26.97
C ASN A 596 22.82 -17.05 28.10
N ALA A 597 22.05 -17.22 29.18
CA ALA A 597 22.34 -18.28 30.15
C ALA A 597 21.90 -19.63 29.61
N THR A 598 22.63 -20.67 30.00
CA THR A 598 22.49 -22.02 29.45
C THR A 598 22.07 -23.01 30.53
N SER A 599 21.26 -23.99 30.14
CA SER A 599 21.02 -25.15 30.99
C SER A 599 22.31 -25.92 31.27
N ASN A 600 22.31 -26.75 32.31
CA ASN A 600 23.30 -27.82 32.39
C ASN A 600 23.12 -28.73 31.15
N PRO A 601 24.19 -29.07 30.42
CA PRO A 601 24.07 -29.95 29.26
C PRO A 601 23.53 -31.33 29.66
N VAL A 602 22.59 -31.85 28.87
CA VAL A 602 22.10 -33.23 28.99
C VAL A 602 22.78 -34.06 27.92
N SER A 603 23.59 -35.02 28.34
CA SER A 603 24.32 -35.91 27.43
C SER A 603 23.75 -37.32 27.41
N PHE A 604 23.71 -37.91 26.22
CA PHE A 604 23.32 -39.31 26.02
C PHE A 604 24.17 -39.93 24.91
N SER A 605 24.21 -41.27 24.89
CA SER A 605 24.90 -42.05 23.87
C SER A 605 23.88 -42.81 23.05
N PHE A 606 24.19 -43.00 21.78
CA PHE A 606 23.40 -43.76 20.83
C PHE A 606 24.34 -44.44 19.83
N THR A 607 23.82 -45.43 19.10
CA THR A 607 24.59 -46.17 18.10
C THR A 607 23.86 -46.09 16.77
N ILE A 608 24.55 -45.62 15.74
CA ILE A 608 24.10 -45.76 14.35
C ILE A 608 24.51 -47.15 13.91
N VAL A 609 23.52 -48.03 13.76
CA VAL A 609 23.74 -49.38 13.24
C VAL A 609 23.95 -49.26 11.72
N PRO A 610 25.03 -49.86 11.15
CA PRO A 610 25.21 -49.92 9.71
C PRO A 610 23.97 -50.56 9.06
N ALA A 611 23.49 -49.98 7.97
CA ALA A 611 22.45 -50.62 7.18
C ALA A 611 23.10 -51.67 6.26
N ASP A 612 22.47 -52.85 6.13
CA ASP A 612 22.93 -53.80 5.12
C ASP A 612 22.58 -53.25 3.72
N PRO A 613 23.50 -53.23 2.75
CA PRO A 613 23.19 -52.80 1.39
C PRO A 613 22.24 -53.79 0.70
N GLU A 614 21.50 -53.33 -0.32
CA GLU A 614 20.54 -54.13 -1.07
C GLU A 614 20.80 -54.04 -2.59
N ILE A 615 20.70 -55.17 -3.29
CA ILE A 615 20.61 -55.18 -4.76
C ILE A 615 19.16 -54.92 -5.15
N ALA A 616 18.83 -53.70 -5.56
CA ALA A 616 17.46 -53.31 -5.84
C ALA A 616 16.91 -53.89 -7.14
N THR A 617 17.71 -53.86 -8.22
CA THR A 617 17.32 -54.41 -9.53
C THR A 617 18.54 -54.92 -10.28
N TYR A 618 18.40 -55.99 -11.06
CA TYR A 618 19.43 -56.42 -12.01
C TYR A 618 18.83 -57.08 -13.25
N GLU A 619 19.52 -56.92 -14.38
CA GLU A 619 19.28 -57.64 -15.63
C GLU A 619 20.61 -58.17 -16.17
N HIS A 620 20.56 -59.23 -16.97
CA HIS A 620 21.75 -59.80 -17.59
C HIS A 620 21.54 -60.02 -19.09
N GLN A 621 22.66 -59.95 -19.83
CA GLN A 621 22.70 -60.17 -21.26
C GLN A 621 23.97 -60.96 -21.63
N GLU A 622 23.81 -61.99 -22.46
CA GLU A 622 24.89 -62.76 -23.02
C GLU A 622 25.23 -62.28 -24.44
N VAL A 623 26.48 -61.90 -24.67
CA VAL A 623 26.99 -61.48 -25.99
C VAL A 623 28.21 -62.32 -26.34
N GLY A 624 28.01 -63.35 -27.18
CA GLY A 624 29.05 -64.32 -27.50
C GLY A 624 29.50 -65.08 -26.24
N SER A 625 30.79 -65.02 -25.90
CA SER A 625 31.37 -65.61 -24.68
C SER A 625 31.42 -64.64 -23.49
N THR A 626 30.61 -63.58 -23.51
CA THR A 626 30.63 -62.52 -22.49
C THR A 626 29.29 -62.41 -21.80
N LEU A 627 29.30 -62.39 -20.47
CA LEU A 627 28.17 -62.00 -19.64
C LEU A 627 28.31 -60.52 -19.28
N ILE A 628 27.25 -59.74 -19.52
CA ILE A 628 27.10 -58.37 -19.06
C ILE A 628 25.92 -58.34 -18.08
N VAL A 629 26.13 -57.74 -16.91
CA VAL A 629 25.10 -57.58 -15.87
C VAL A 629 25.00 -56.11 -15.51
N THR A 630 23.81 -55.54 -15.57
CA THR A 630 23.56 -54.15 -15.20
C THR A 630 22.46 -54.06 -14.16
N GLY A 631 22.53 -53.07 -13.28
CA GLY A 631 21.56 -52.98 -12.21
C GLY A 631 21.72 -51.76 -11.32
N THR A 632 20.91 -51.72 -10.27
CA THR A 632 20.99 -50.72 -9.21
C THR A 632 21.13 -51.38 -7.86
N ALA A 633 21.92 -50.74 -7.00
CA ALA A 633 22.10 -51.13 -5.61
C ALA A 633 21.86 -49.91 -4.72
N THR A 634 21.28 -50.14 -3.56
CA THR A 634 20.91 -49.09 -2.62
C THR A 634 21.49 -49.41 -1.26
N ASP A 635 21.82 -48.36 -0.53
CA ASP A 635 22.12 -48.46 0.89
C ASP A 635 21.42 -47.31 1.61
N SER A 636 20.80 -47.61 2.75
CA SER A 636 19.92 -46.66 3.43
C SER A 636 20.66 -45.64 4.28
N ASP A 637 21.93 -45.90 4.62
CA ASP A 637 22.87 -44.94 5.21
C ASP A 637 23.79 -44.27 4.15
N GLY A 638 23.77 -44.77 2.92
CA GLY A 638 24.34 -44.12 1.74
C GLY A 638 25.84 -44.30 1.55
N ASP A 639 26.45 -45.32 2.18
CA ASP A 639 27.90 -45.56 2.15
C ASP A 639 28.34 -46.78 1.29
N LEU A 640 27.45 -47.23 0.38
CA LEU A 640 27.71 -48.30 -0.60
C LEU A 640 29.05 -48.13 -1.33
N GLN A 641 29.92 -49.15 -1.22
CA GLN A 641 31.28 -49.10 -1.76
C GLN A 641 31.48 -49.85 -3.08
N VAL A 642 30.92 -51.05 -3.22
CA VAL A 642 31.17 -51.89 -4.39
C VAL A 642 30.05 -52.91 -4.60
N VAL A 643 29.77 -53.21 -5.85
CA VAL A 643 29.01 -54.41 -6.25
C VAL A 643 29.99 -55.38 -6.89
N GLU A 644 29.94 -56.64 -6.50
CA GLU A 644 30.82 -57.69 -6.99
C GLU A 644 30.02 -58.82 -7.66
N LEU A 645 30.57 -59.36 -8.75
CA LEU A 645 30.00 -60.47 -9.51
C LEU A 645 30.96 -61.66 -9.50
N ALA A 646 30.47 -62.84 -9.12
CA ALA A 646 31.17 -64.11 -9.24
C ALA A 646 30.45 -65.03 -10.22
N VAL A 647 31.18 -65.74 -11.08
CA VAL A 647 30.64 -66.75 -12.01
C VAL A 647 31.27 -68.10 -11.70
N ASP A 648 30.47 -69.15 -11.60
CA ASP A 648 30.85 -70.55 -11.33
C ASP A 648 31.73 -70.75 -10.08
N GLY A 649 31.53 -69.92 -9.07
CA GLY A 649 32.31 -69.95 -7.83
C GLY A 649 33.75 -69.44 -7.99
N ALA A 650 34.08 -68.77 -9.09
CA ALA A 650 35.33 -68.00 -9.22
C ALA A 650 35.35 -66.82 -8.23
N ALA A 651 36.54 -66.23 -8.03
CA ALA A 651 36.68 -65.06 -7.18
C ALA A 651 35.85 -63.89 -7.71
N ALA A 652 35.02 -63.31 -6.84
CA ALA A 652 34.16 -62.18 -7.18
C ALA A 652 35.00 -61.01 -7.73
N GLN A 653 34.54 -60.42 -8.83
CA GLN A 653 35.19 -59.28 -9.48
C GLN A 653 34.35 -58.02 -9.24
N PRO A 654 34.99 -56.86 -8.97
CA PRO A 654 34.28 -55.61 -8.77
C PRO A 654 33.66 -55.13 -10.09
N CYS A 655 32.42 -54.68 -10.01
CA CYS A 655 31.69 -54.07 -11.11
C CYS A 655 32.06 -52.60 -11.27
N ALA A 656 31.82 -52.03 -12.45
CA ALA A 656 31.97 -50.60 -12.68
C ALA A 656 30.76 -49.85 -12.13
N GLY A 657 30.99 -48.91 -11.20
CA GLY A 657 29.92 -48.16 -10.52
C GLY A 657 29.44 -48.83 -9.22
N THR A 658 28.67 -48.09 -8.42
CA THR A 658 28.15 -48.54 -7.12
C THR A 658 26.63 -48.56 -7.11
N THR A 659 25.98 -47.39 -7.08
CA THR A 659 24.51 -47.27 -7.06
C THR A 659 23.85 -47.67 -8.37
N THR A 660 24.52 -47.40 -9.50
CA THR A 660 24.25 -48.01 -10.80
C THR A 660 25.51 -48.73 -11.21
N PHE A 661 25.41 -50.04 -11.42
CA PHE A 661 26.57 -50.90 -11.66
C PHE A 661 26.47 -51.60 -13.02
N SER A 662 27.65 -51.90 -13.58
CA SER A 662 27.81 -52.76 -14.76
C SER A 662 28.99 -53.70 -14.57
N CYS A 663 28.73 -55.00 -14.61
CA CYS A 663 29.71 -56.06 -14.47
C CYS A 663 29.88 -56.75 -15.83
N THR A 664 31.12 -57.00 -16.25
CA THR A 664 31.41 -57.73 -17.50
C THR A 664 32.37 -58.88 -17.23
N VAL A 665 31.99 -60.10 -17.61
CA VAL A 665 32.82 -61.30 -17.52
C VAL A 665 32.97 -61.89 -18.91
N THR A 666 34.20 -61.90 -19.43
CA THR A 666 34.52 -62.41 -20.78
C THR A 666 35.05 -63.84 -20.75
N ASP A 667 35.24 -64.41 -21.95
CA ASP A 667 35.90 -65.71 -22.16
C ASP A 667 35.21 -66.90 -21.46
N LEU A 668 33.89 -66.81 -21.26
CA LEU A 668 33.08 -67.90 -20.72
C LEU A 668 32.95 -69.02 -21.76
N VAL A 669 33.11 -70.26 -21.30
CA VAL A 669 32.96 -71.45 -22.13
C VAL A 669 31.50 -71.64 -22.53
N SER A 670 31.21 -72.29 -23.65
CA SER A 670 29.81 -72.62 -23.99
C SER A 670 29.22 -73.61 -22.98
N GLY A 671 28.04 -73.33 -22.45
CA GLY A 671 27.38 -74.18 -21.44
C GLY A 671 26.56 -73.37 -20.45
N ASP A 672 26.03 -74.07 -19.44
CA ASP A 672 25.29 -73.46 -18.34
C ASP A 672 26.25 -72.96 -17.25
N HIS A 673 25.95 -71.79 -16.71
CA HIS A 673 26.73 -71.08 -15.71
C HIS A 673 25.84 -70.56 -14.59
N THR A 674 26.43 -70.32 -13.42
CA THR A 674 25.77 -69.69 -12.29
C THR A 674 26.52 -68.43 -11.89
N ALA A 675 25.80 -67.31 -11.80
CA ALA A 675 26.31 -66.02 -11.35
C ALA A 675 25.76 -65.65 -9.96
N VAL A 676 26.57 -64.96 -9.16
CA VAL A 676 26.19 -64.43 -7.84
C VAL A 676 26.61 -62.97 -7.74
N LEU A 677 25.67 -62.10 -7.38
CA LEU A 677 25.84 -60.67 -7.11
C LEU A 677 25.81 -60.41 -5.60
N ILE A 678 26.74 -59.58 -5.12
CA ILE A 678 26.77 -59.11 -3.74
C ILE A 678 27.15 -57.62 -3.73
N ALA A 679 26.39 -56.80 -3.02
CA ALA A 679 26.77 -55.43 -2.68
C ALA A 679 27.52 -55.38 -1.34
N ARG A 680 28.50 -54.49 -1.22
CA ARG A 680 29.26 -54.22 0.00
C ARG A 680 29.31 -52.73 0.30
N ASP A 681 29.16 -52.41 1.57
CA ASP A 681 29.23 -51.06 2.11
C ASP A 681 30.66 -50.72 2.61
N ALA A 682 30.84 -49.55 3.22
CA ALA A 682 32.12 -49.13 3.80
C ALA A 682 32.47 -49.85 5.12
N ALA A 683 31.47 -50.38 5.83
CA ALA A 683 31.63 -51.21 7.03
C ALA A 683 31.94 -52.69 6.72
N ASN A 684 31.96 -53.05 5.42
CA ASN A 684 32.08 -54.40 4.90
C ASN A 684 30.89 -55.33 5.26
N ALA A 685 29.72 -54.76 5.55
CA ALA A 685 28.45 -55.46 5.52
C ALA A 685 28.10 -55.84 4.07
N THR A 686 27.24 -56.84 3.91
CA THR A 686 26.91 -57.43 2.61
C THR A 686 25.42 -57.51 2.41
N SER A 687 24.97 -57.29 1.18
CA SER A 687 23.62 -57.66 0.79
C SER A 687 23.40 -59.16 0.92
N GLU A 688 22.13 -59.57 1.00
CA GLU A 688 21.78 -60.96 0.69
C GLU A 688 22.29 -61.29 -0.74
N PRO A 689 22.93 -62.46 -0.96
CA PRO A 689 23.48 -62.80 -2.27
C PRO A 689 22.37 -63.10 -3.28
N GLU A 690 22.38 -62.41 -4.41
CA GLU A 690 21.46 -62.66 -5.52
C GLU A 690 22.09 -63.62 -6.51
N SER A 691 21.42 -64.74 -6.79
CA SER A 691 21.95 -65.80 -7.66
C SER A 691 21.05 -66.05 -8.87
N PHE A 692 21.65 -66.15 -10.05
CA PHE A 692 20.93 -66.48 -11.28
C PHE A 692 21.73 -67.42 -12.18
N ASN A 693 21.03 -68.16 -13.01
CA ASN A 693 21.62 -69.09 -13.98
C ASN A 693 21.49 -68.51 -15.38
N PHE A 694 22.51 -68.71 -16.20
CA PHE A 694 22.52 -68.30 -17.59
C PHE A 694 23.26 -69.33 -18.44
N THR A 695 23.05 -69.30 -19.76
CA THR A 695 23.67 -70.24 -20.69
C THR A 695 24.42 -69.48 -21.76
N ILE A 696 25.73 -69.71 -21.87
CA ILE A 696 26.51 -69.24 -23.02
C ILE A 696 26.24 -70.19 -24.17
N ALA A 697 25.49 -69.70 -25.16
CA ALA A 697 25.18 -70.46 -26.34
C ALA A 697 26.48 -70.88 -27.06
N PRO A 698 26.57 -72.12 -27.58
CA PRO A 698 27.65 -72.48 -28.48
C PRO A 698 27.62 -71.50 -29.68
N PRO A 699 28.79 -71.08 -30.21
CA PRO A 699 28.84 -70.15 -31.34
C PRO A 699 27.96 -70.69 -32.47
N GLN A 700 27.05 -69.84 -32.96
CA GLN A 700 26.07 -70.27 -33.96
C GLN A 700 26.81 -70.54 -35.27
N GLN A 701 27.13 -71.81 -35.52
CA GLN A 701 27.77 -72.24 -36.76
C GLN A 701 26.81 -71.96 -37.92
N CYS A 702 27.18 -71.05 -38.82
CA CYS A 702 26.44 -70.80 -40.05
C CYS A 702 27.17 -71.47 -41.23
N ALA A 703 26.41 -72.02 -42.17
CA ALA A 703 26.94 -72.44 -43.47
C ALA A 703 26.65 -71.38 -44.56
N SER A 704 25.63 -70.55 -44.32
CA SER A 704 25.18 -69.47 -45.18
C SER A 704 24.47 -68.38 -44.37
N ALA A 705 24.30 -67.19 -44.97
CA ALA A 705 23.59 -66.07 -44.32
C ALA A 705 22.14 -66.38 -43.91
N ALA A 706 21.53 -67.43 -44.49
CA ALA A 706 20.17 -67.86 -44.15
C ALA A 706 20.10 -68.63 -42.82
N ASP A 707 21.24 -69.13 -42.32
CA ASP A 707 21.33 -69.83 -41.05
C ASP A 707 21.45 -68.86 -39.86
N CYS A 708 21.71 -67.59 -40.14
CA CYS A 708 21.84 -66.53 -39.16
C CYS A 708 20.47 -65.99 -38.74
N THR A 709 20.34 -65.59 -37.47
CA THR A 709 19.15 -64.89 -37.00
C THR A 709 18.97 -63.57 -37.76
N ALA A 710 17.71 -63.16 -37.97
CA ALA A 710 17.39 -61.95 -38.72
C ALA A 710 18.08 -60.72 -38.12
N ALA A 711 18.65 -59.86 -38.97
CA ALA A 711 19.27 -58.61 -38.55
C ALA A 711 18.27 -57.71 -37.82
N THR A 712 18.73 -57.00 -36.79
CA THR A 712 17.92 -56.01 -36.07
C THR A 712 17.63 -54.80 -36.95
N SER A 713 16.76 -53.90 -36.48
CA SER A 713 16.40 -52.66 -37.20
C SER A 713 17.61 -51.80 -37.57
N CYS A 714 18.72 -51.90 -36.83
CA CYS A 714 19.97 -51.16 -37.05
C CYS A 714 21.12 -51.96 -37.66
N GLN A 715 20.87 -53.18 -38.14
CA GLN A 715 21.88 -53.99 -38.80
C GLN A 715 21.50 -54.34 -40.25
N GLU A 716 22.51 -54.41 -41.10
CA GLU A 716 22.38 -54.94 -42.45
C GLU A 716 22.19 -56.45 -42.40
N ALA A 717 21.71 -57.04 -43.51
CA ALA A 717 21.52 -58.48 -43.59
C ALA A 717 22.82 -59.23 -43.24
N PRO A 718 22.75 -60.30 -42.43
CA PRO A 718 23.94 -61.00 -41.97
C PRO A 718 24.74 -61.60 -43.13
N THR A 719 26.04 -61.74 -42.90
CA THR A 719 26.94 -62.52 -43.76
C THR A 719 27.57 -63.62 -42.93
N CYS A 720 27.68 -64.82 -43.49
CA CYS A 720 28.37 -65.91 -42.82
C CYS A 720 29.85 -65.89 -43.22
N VAL A 721 30.74 -65.65 -42.26
CA VAL A 721 32.20 -65.59 -42.46
C VAL A 721 32.84 -66.54 -41.46
N ASP A 722 33.63 -67.50 -41.96
CA ASP A 722 34.33 -68.51 -41.14
C ASP A 722 33.40 -69.20 -40.12
N GLU A 723 32.29 -69.76 -40.63
CA GLU A 723 31.23 -70.41 -39.86
C GLU A 723 30.56 -69.52 -38.80
N THR A 724 30.78 -68.20 -38.84
CA THR A 724 30.26 -67.26 -37.85
C THR A 724 29.39 -66.20 -38.53
N CYS A 725 28.21 -65.93 -37.95
CA CYS A 725 27.35 -64.87 -38.43
C CYS A 725 27.95 -63.49 -38.09
N VAL A 726 28.22 -62.69 -39.12
CA VAL A 726 28.74 -61.33 -39.02
C VAL A 726 27.69 -60.35 -39.52
N TYR A 727 27.42 -59.32 -38.71
CA TYR A 727 26.45 -58.28 -39.01
C TYR A 727 27.15 -56.93 -39.16
N ALA A 728 26.85 -56.22 -40.25
CA ALA A 728 27.31 -54.85 -40.43
C ALA A 728 26.27 -53.87 -39.84
N ASN A 729 26.73 -52.82 -39.19
CA ASN A 729 25.84 -51.77 -38.70
C ASN A 729 25.33 -50.92 -39.87
N LYS A 730 24.03 -50.58 -39.85
CA LYS A 730 23.49 -49.52 -40.72
C LYS A 730 24.14 -48.18 -40.37
N ALA A 731 24.08 -47.23 -41.31
CA ALA A 731 24.68 -45.91 -41.13
C ALA A 731 24.18 -45.22 -39.85
N GLU A 732 25.09 -44.50 -39.18
CA GLU A 732 24.75 -43.67 -38.02
C GLU A 732 23.58 -42.72 -38.34
N LYS A 733 22.65 -42.62 -37.39
CA LYS A 733 21.40 -41.86 -37.49
C LYS A 733 20.39 -42.36 -38.52
N ALA A 734 20.58 -43.55 -39.09
CA ALA A 734 19.53 -44.18 -39.88
C ALA A 734 18.28 -44.37 -39.01
N ALA A 735 17.10 -44.08 -39.57
CA ALA A 735 15.84 -44.23 -38.84
C ALA A 735 15.62 -45.70 -38.46
N CYS A 736 15.28 -45.91 -37.20
CA CYS A 736 14.91 -47.20 -36.63
C CYS A 736 13.78 -46.96 -35.62
N ASP A 737 13.31 -48.04 -35.01
CA ASP A 737 12.32 -48.00 -33.93
C ASP A 737 12.87 -48.93 -32.85
N ASP A 738 13.07 -48.41 -31.64
CA ASP A 738 13.56 -49.17 -30.48
C ASP A 738 12.43 -49.89 -29.73
N GLY A 739 11.19 -49.71 -30.18
CA GLY A 739 9.99 -50.33 -29.62
C GLY A 739 9.48 -49.64 -28.34
N SER A 740 10.13 -48.56 -27.88
CA SER A 740 9.73 -47.82 -26.69
C SER A 740 8.87 -46.60 -27.06
N LEU A 741 7.69 -46.50 -26.44
CA LEU A 741 6.85 -45.30 -26.53
C LEU A 741 7.41 -44.10 -25.75
N CYS A 742 8.47 -44.31 -24.97
CA CYS A 742 9.14 -43.31 -24.14
C CYS A 742 10.35 -42.67 -24.81
N THR A 743 10.55 -42.94 -26.08
CA THR A 743 11.64 -42.44 -26.89
C THR A 743 11.05 -41.80 -28.15
N THR A 744 11.70 -40.74 -28.63
CA THR A 744 11.29 -40.06 -29.86
C THR A 744 12.49 -39.84 -30.76
N GLY A 745 12.27 -40.02 -32.06
CA GLY A 745 13.29 -39.80 -33.08
C GLY A 745 14.40 -40.83 -33.05
N ASP A 746 14.04 -42.11 -32.88
CA ASP A 746 15.00 -43.21 -32.72
C ASP A 746 15.88 -43.35 -33.97
N ALA A 747 17.17 -43.50 -33.70
CA ALA A 747 18.17 -43.52 -34.74
C ALA A 747 19.28 -44.50 -34.38
N CYS A 748 19.85 -45.14 -35.40
CA CYS A 748 20.91 -46.11 -35.18
C CYS A 748 22.16 -45.43 -34.66
N SER A 749 22.71 -45.95 -33.57
CA SER A 749 24.04 -45.59 -33.08
C SER A 749 24.79 -46.85 -32.66
N ALA A 750 25.98 -47.04 -33.21
CA ALA A 750 26.84 -48.20 -32.96
C ALA A 750 26.20 -49.59 -33.20
N GLY A 751 25.11 -49.66 -33.98
CA GLY A 751 24.40 -50.92 -34.29
C GLY A 751 23.13 -51.16 -33.47
N GLU A 752 22.85 -50.27 -32.51
CA GLU A 752 21.65 -50.30 -31.68
C GLU A 752 20.71 -49.16 -32.08
N CYS A 753 19.41 -49.38 -31.91
CA CYS A 753 18.43 -48.32 -32.10
C CYS A 753 18.28 -47.55 -30.79
N VAL A 754 18.60 -46.26 -30.81
CA VAL A 754 18.54 -45.41 -29.61
C VAL A 754 17.70 -44.17 -29.87
N GLY A 755 16.75 -43.88 -28.98
CA GLY A 755 15.90 -42.70 -29.07
C GLY A 755 16.16 -41.64 -27.99
N LYS A 756 15.58 -40.45 -28.20
CA LYS A 756 15.62 -39.38 -27.20
C LYS A 756 14.46 -39.54 -26.22
N ALA A 757 14.75 -39.58 -24.93
CA ALA A 757 13.75 -39.71 -23.87
C ALA A 757 12.61 -38.67 -23.98
N LEU A 758 11.38 -39.18 -23.95
CA LEU A 758 10.12 -38.43 -23.96
C LEU A 758 9.85 -37.86 -22.55
N SER A 759 9.55 -36.56 -22.47
CA SER A 759 9.19 -35.90 -21.21
C SER A 759 7.67 -35.85 -21.04
N CYS A 760 7.17 -36.44 -19.97
CA CYS A 760 5.74 -36.52 -19.66
C CYS A 760 5.30 -35.31 -18.83
N THR A 761 4.85 -34.27 -19.50
CA THR A 761 4.28 -33.08 -18.84
C THR A 761 2.84 -33.31 -18.40
N ALA A 762 2.37 -32.55 -17.41
CA ALA A 762 0.97 -32.53 -17.00
C ALA A 762 0.04 -32.28 -18.19
N SER A 763 -1.02 -33.07 -18.32
CA SER A 763 -1.95 -32.98 -19.47
C SER A 763 -2.91 -31.80 -19.35
N ASP A 764 -3.32 -31.45 -18.13
CA ASP A 764 -4.16 -30.30 -17.80
C ASP A 764 -3.95 -29.86 -16.34
N ALA A 765 -4.72 -28.86 -15.88
CA ALA A 765 -4.62 -28.30 -14.53
C ALA A 765 -5.08 -29.25 -13.40
N CYS A 766 -5.76 -30.35 -13.73
CA CYS A 766 -6.24 -31.37 -12.80
C CYS A 766 -5.44 -32.66 -12.86
N HIS A 767 -4.35 -32.70 -13.63
CA HIS A 767 -3.45 -33.84 -13.70
C HIS A 767 -1.99 -33.43 -13.45
N GLY A 768 -1.25 -34.28 -12.76
CA GLY A 768 0.17 -34.08 -12.50
C GLY A 768 1.03 -34.47 -13.71
N ALA A 769 2.33 -34.14 -13.65
CA ALA A 769 3.30 -34.70 -14.59
C ALA A 769 3.35 -36.23 -14.43
N GLY A 770 3.28 -36.95 -15.55
CA GLY A 770 3.29 -38.41 -15.57
C GLY A 770 4.68 -39.01 -15.51
N THR A 771 4.76 -40.29 -15.18
CA THR A 771 5.92 -41.15 -15.47
C THR A 771 5.72 -41.86 -16.81
N CYS A 772 6.80 -42.05 -17.56
CA CYS A 772 6.76 -42.74 -18.84
C CYS A 772 6.99 -44.24 -18.68
N ASP A 773 6.09 -45.06 -19.21
CA ASP A 773 6.25 -46.51 -19.32
C ASP A 773 6.57 -46.89 -20.78
N PRO A 774 7.66 -47.63 -21.06
CA PRO A 774 8.10 -47.93 -22.44
C PRO A 774 7.04 -48.62 -23.31
N THR A 775 6.05 -49.29 -22.72
CA THR A 775 5.02 -50.05 -23.44
C THR A 775 3.68 -49.33 -23.55
N THR A 776 3.36 -48.45 -22.59
CA THR A 776 2.04 -47.78 -22.49
C THR A 776 2.12 -46.26 -22.63
N GLY A 777 3.32 -45.67 -22.66
CA GLY A 777 3.57 -44.25 -22.84
C GLY A 777 3.45 -43.45 -21.54
N CYS A 778 3.21 -42.15 -21.65
CA CYS A 778 3.07 -41.27 -20.49
C CYS A 778 1.80 -41.58 -19.69
N SER A 779 1.97 -41.81 -18.39
CA SER A 779 0.84 -41.84 -17.45
C SER A 779 0.21 -40.45 -17.26
N ASN A 780 -1.04 -40.42 -16.78
CA ASN A 780 -1.77 -39.18 -16.56
C ASN A 780 -2.40 -39.16 -15.14
N PRO A 781 -1.61 -38.90 -14.09
CA PRO A 781 -2.08 -38.99 -12.71
C PRO A 781 -3.04 -37.86 -12.36
N VAL A 782 -4.20 -38.19 -11.77
CA VAL A 782 -5.20 -37.22 -11.31
C VAL A 782 -4.70 -36.50 -10.05
N LEU A 783 -4.80 -35.17 -10.02
CA LEU A 783 -4.50 -34.37 -8.82
C LEU A 783 -5.63 -34.47 -7.78
N PRO A 784 -5.35 -34.24 -6.48
CA PRO A 784 -6.35 -34.36 -5.42
C PRO A 784 -7.59 -33.48 -5.63
N ASP A 785 -8.74 -33.96 -5.19
CA ASP A 785 -9.99 -33.20 -5.19
C ASP A 785 -9.84 -31.90 -4.39
N GLY A 786 -10.38 -30.80 -4.92
CA GLY A 786 -10.23 -29.46 -4.34
C GLY A 786 -8.96 -28.71 -4.76
N THR A 787 -8.13 -29.28 -5.65
CA THR A 787 -7.05 -28.53 -6.30
C THR A 787 -7.64 -27.45 -7.20
N GLY A 788 -7.13 -26.21 -7.11
CA GLY A 788 -7.60 -25.10 -7.92
C GLY A 788 -7.35 -25.32 -9.41
N CYS A 789 -8.36 -25.10 -10.24
CA CYS A 789 -8.27 -25.20 -11.68
C CYS A 789 -9.07 -24.08 -12.34
N SER A 790 -9.14 -24.07 -13.67
CA SER A 790 -10.07 -23.19 -14.39
C SER A 790 -10.82 -23.99 -15.44
N ASP A 791 -12.15 -23.93 -15.41
CA ASP A 791 -13.03 -24.55 -16.40
C ASP A 791 -13.14 -23.71 -17.69
N LYS A 792 -12.39 -22.59 -17.73
CA LYS A 792 -12.35 -21.59 -18.80
C LYS A 792 -13.67 -20.85 -19.02
N ASN A 793 -14.58 -20.91 -18.05
CA ASN A 793 -15.83 -20.18 -18.07
C ASN A 793 -15.71 -18.94 -17.17
N ALA A 794 -15.68 -17.76 -17.77
CA ALA A 794 -15.57 -16.48 -17.06
C ALA A 794 -16.81 -16.17 -16.17
N CYS A 795 -17.84 -17.02 -16.20
CA CYS A 795 -19.03 -16.94 -15.36
C CYS A 795 -18.99 -17.82 -14.12
N THR A 796 -17.86 -18.49 -13.87
CA THR A 796 -17.62 -19.30 -12.69
C THR A 796 -16.32 -18.84 -12.03
N ASP A 797 -16.31 -18.79 -10.71
CA ASP A 797 -15.17 -18.35 -9.91
C ASP A 797 -14.85 -19.39 -8.84
N GLY A 798 -13.56 -19.66 -8.65
CA GLY A 798 -13.05 -20.72 -7.77
C GLY A 798 -13.33 -22.14 -8.28
N ASP A 799 -13.00 -22.45 -9.54
CA ASP A 799 -13.16 -23.80 -10.09
C ASP A 799 -12.18 -24.79 -9.42
N LEU A 800 -12.66 -26.01 -9.18
CA LEU A 800 -11.92 -27.03 -8.43
C LEU A 800 -11.92 -28.36 -9.18
N CYS A 801 -10.79 -29.07 -9.11
CA CYS A 801 -10.69 -30.42 -9.61
C CYS A 801 -11.56 -31.35 -8.77
N MET A 802 -12.41 -32.12 -9.44
CA MET A 802 -13.23 -33.17 -8.84
C MET A 802 -13.13 -34.40 -9.73
N ALA A 803 -12.55 -35.48 -9.20
CA ALA A 803 -12.30 -36.73 -9.92
C ALA A 803 -11.55 -36.51 -11.26
N GLY A 804 -10.54 -35.63 -11.26
CA GLY A 804 -9.72 -35.33 -12.45
C GLY A 804 -10.37 -34.43 -13.49
N VAL A 805 -11.56 -33.90 -13.21
CA VAL A 805 -12.24 -32.92 -14.09
C VAL A 805 -12.36 -31.59 -13.37
N CYS A 806 -11.99 -30.51 -14.06
CA CYS A 806 -12.19 -29.18 -13.52
C CYS A 806 -13.69 -28.86 -13.48
N SER A 807 -14.23 -28.76 -12.26
CA SER A 807 -15.65 -28.51 -12.03
C SER A 807 -15.89 -27.02 -11.79
N PRO A 808 -16.93 -26.43 -12.41
CA PRO A 808 -17.26 -25.03 -12.27
C PRO A 808 -17.49 -24.64 -10.81
N GLY A 809 -16.85 -23.55 -10.40
CA GLY A 809 -17.01 -22.93 -9.10
C GLY A 809 -18.32 -22.14 -8.97
N ALA A 810 -18.32 -21.17 -8.06
CA ALA A 810 -19.49 -20.35 -7.81
C ALA A 810 -19.85 -19.50 -9.03
N LYS A 811 -21.14 -19.41 -9.37
CA LYS A 811 -21.59 -18.56 -10.50
C LYS A 811 -21.35 -17.09 -10.20
N VAL A 812 -20.66 -16.41 -11.10
CA VAL A 812 -20.45 -14.96 -11.07
C VAL A 812 -21.80 -14.25 -11.22
N SER A 813 -22.13 -13.40 -10.25
CA SER A 813 -23.38 -12.66 -10.22
C SER A 813 -23.25 -11.35 -11.00
N CYS A 814 -23.88 -11.27 -12.17
CA CYS A 814 -23.84 -10.07 -13.02
C CYS A 814 -24.99 -9.10 -12.72
N THR A 815 -24.66 -7.81 -12.56
CA THR A 815 -25.64 -6.73 -12.36
C THR A 815 -25.76 -5.86 -13.62
N PRO A 816 -26.97 -5.51 -14.08
CA PRO A 816 -27.13 -4.70 -15.30
C PRO A 816 -26.57 -3.28 -15.08
N GLN A 817 -25.83 -2.76 -16.05
CA GLN A 817 -25.25 -1.40 -15.97
C GLN A 817 -26.29 -0.26 -16.08
N GLY A 818 -27.56 -0.56 -16.37
CA GLY A 818 -28.64 0.43 -16.34
C GLY A 818 -30.02 -0.19 -16.54
N GLU A 819 -31.08 0.60 -16.31
CA GLU A 819 -32.48 0.14 -16.41
C GLU A 819 -32.84 -0.39 -17.82
N CYS A 820 -32.14 0.09 -18.84
CA CYS A 820 -32.32 -0.30 -20.24
C CYS A 820 -31.32 -1.34 -20.73
N GLN A 821 -30.63 -2.01 -19.82
CA GLN A 821 -29.73 -3.12 -20.09
C GLN A 821 -30.13 -4.33 -19.25
N THR A 822 -29.89 -5.51 -19.79
CA THR A 822 -29.94 -6.78 -19.05
C THR A 822 -28.54 -7.11 -18.57
N ALA A 823 -28.39 -7.91 -17.51
CA ALA A 823 -27.11 -8.51 -17.18
C ALA A 823 -27.16 -9.97 -17.63
N THR A 824 -26.27 -10.33 -18.53
CA THR A 824 -26.10 -11.69 -19.00
C THR A 824 -24.64 -12.06 -18.83
N CYS A 825 -24.37 -13.15 -18.14
CA CYS A 825 -23.01 -13.65 -18.07
C CYS A 825 -22.70 -14.45 -19.33
N ASP A 826 -21.70 -14.01 -20.08
CA ASP A 826 -21.17 -14.71 -21.24
C ASP A 826 -20.01 -15.62 -20.80
N PRO A 827 -20.04 -16.92 -21.12
CA PRO A 827 -19.02 -17.86 -20.65
C PRO A 827 -17.58 -17.52 -21.08
N PHE A 828 -17.39 -16.71 -22.12
CA PHE A 828 -16.06 -16.33 -22.61
C PHE A 828 -15.69 -14.88 -22.22
N TYR A 829 -16.66 -13.96 -22.23
CA TYR A 829 -16.42 -12.53 -21.98
C TYR A 829 -16.80 -12.07 -20.56
N GLY A 830 -17.35 -12.96 -19.72
CA GLY A 830 -17.81 -12.65 -18.37
C GLY A 830 -19.11 -11.84 -18.37
N CYS A 831 -19.33 -10.99 -17.37
CA CYS A 831 -20.55 -10.21 -17.28
C CYS A 831 -20.69 -9.20 -18.44
N THR A 832 -21.68 -9.44 -19.31
CA THR A 832 -22.07 -8.53 -20.38
C THR A 832 -23.37 -7.81 -20.01
N SER A 833 -23.55 -6.60 -20.55
CA SER A 833 -24.78 -5.81 -20.35
C SER A 833 -25.52 -5.52 -21.67
N PRO A 834 -26.18 -6.51 -22.30
CA PRO A 834 -26.91 -6.30 -23.54
C PRO A 834 -28.08 -5.34 -23.35
N ASN A 835 -28.31 -4.49 -24.35
CA ASN A 835 -29.42 -3.55 -24.35
C ASN A 835 -30.77 -4.29 -24.34
N LYS A 836 -31.70 -3.83 -23.49
CA LYS A 836 -33.11 -4.24 -23.56
C LYS A 836 -33.71 -3.76 -24.89
N PRO A 837 -34.74 -4.45 -25.42
CA PRO A 837 -35.39 -4.05 -26.67
C PRO A 837 -35.84 -2.59 -26.65
N ASP A 838 -35.62 -1.90 -27.78
CA ASP A 838 -36.09 -0.53 -27.96
C ASP A 838 -37.60 -0.46 -27.76
N GLY A 839 -38.08 0.50 -26.95
CA GLY A 839 -39.48 0.59 -26.53
C GLY A 839 -39.77 0.03 -25.13
N THR A 840 -38.86 -0.73 -24.53
CA THR A 840 -39.04 -1.24 -23.15
C THR A 840 -39.19 -0.07 -22.18
N THR A 841 -40.22 -0.10 -21.33
CA THR A 841 -40.47 0.99 -20.38
C THR A 841 -39.35 1.09 -19.35
N CYS A 842 -38.92 2.32 -19.10
CA CYS A 842 -37.92 2.67 -18.10
C CYS A 842 -38.31 3.98 -17.43
N SER A 843 -37.63 4.35 -16.34
CA SER A 843 -38.04 5.43 -15.45
C SER A 843 -38.19 6.81 -16.12
N LYS A 844 -37.54 7.04 -17.28
CA LYS A 844 -37.58 8.30 -18.05
C LYS A 844 -38.27 8.18 -19.42
N GLY A 845 -38.91 7.05 -19.73
CA GLY A 845 -39.61 6.83 -20.99
C GLY A 845 -39.44 5.40 -21.51
N ALA A 846 -38.80 5.26 -22.67
CA ALA A 846 -38.56 3.97 -23.30
C ALA A 846 -37.08 3.79 -23.62
N CYS A 847 -36.61 2.55 -23.57
CA CYS A 847 -35.25 2.20 -23.95
C CYS A 847 -35.02 2.47 -25.43
N LYS A 848 -33.87 3.06 -25.76
CA LYS A 848 -33.38 3.19 -27.14
C LYS A 848 -31.86 3.04 -27.14
N ALA A 849 -31.37 2.03 -27.85
CA ALA A 849 -29.94 1.70 -27.92
C ALA A 849 -29.25 1.59 -26.54
N GLY A 850 -29.95 1.01 -25.55
CA GLY A 850 -29.41 0.79 -24.21
C GLY A 850 -29.59 1.93 -23.21
N ALA A 851 -30.02 3.10 -23.68
CA ALA A 851 -30.30 4.25 -22.82
C ALA A 851 -31.80 4.45 -22.62
N CYS A 852 -32.20 4.91 -21.43
CA CYS A 852 -33.58 5.28 -21.16
C CYS A 852 -33.87 6.70 -21.69
N VAL A 853 -34.65 6.81 -22.77
CA VAL A 853 -34.92 8.08 -23.45
C VAL A 853 -36.40 8.47 -23.39
N ALA A 854 -36.68 9.78 -23.41
CA ALA A 854 -38.04 10.30 -23.41
C ALA A 854 -38.73 10.02 -24.76
N SER A 855 -39.92 9.40 -24.72
CA SER A 855 -40.67 9.03 -25.93
C SER A 855 -41.26 10.26 -26.62
N ALA A 856 -40.77 10.62 -27.81
CA ALA A 856 -41.31 11.70 -28.62
C ALA A 856 -42.53 11.23 -29.44
N THR A 857 -43.63 11.98 -29.36
CA THR A 857 -44.83 11.82 -30.20
C THR A 857 -44.55 12.21 -31.66
N ALA A 858 -45.08 11.41 -32.59
CA ALA A 858 -44.89 11.44 -34.05
C ALA A 858 -45.33 12.73 -34.77
N PRO A 859 -44.84 12.95 -36.01
CA PRO A 859 -45.71 13.38 -37.11
C PRO A 859 -45.56 12.55 -38.40
N PRO A 860 -46.53 12.62 -39.34
CA PRO A 860 -46.70 11.70 -40.46
C PRO A 860 -45.93 12.11 -41.75
N ALA A 861 -45.91 11.15 -42.68
CA ALA A 861 -45.30 11.10 -44.02
C ALA A 861 -46.04 11.99 -45.07
N GLU A 862 -45.64 12.21 -46.34
CA GLU A 862 -44.96 11.40 -47.37
C GLU A 862 -44.29 12.25 -48.48
N GLU A 863 -43.52 11.53 -49.31
CA GLU A 863 -43.06 11.71 -50.70
C GLU A 863 -43.91 12.55 -51.68
N GLU A 864 -43.31 12.94 -52.82
CA GLU A 864 -43.64 12.31 -54.12
C GLU A 864 -42.96 12.98 -55.33
N SER A 865 -42.52 12.14 -56.27
CA SER A 865 -42.16 12.48 -57.64
C SER A 865 -42.88 11.54 -58.61
N PHE A 866 -44.06 12.01 -59.05
CA PHE A 866 -44.70 11.90 -60.36
C PHE A 866 -44.32 10.78 -61.36
N LEU A 867 -45.35 10.03 -61.78
CA LEU A 867 -45.65 9.74 -63.19
C LEU A 867 -47.16 9.93 -63.44
N GLY A 868 -47.53 10.76 -64.42
CA GLY A 868 -48.92 11.12 -64.70
C GLY A 868 -49.65 10.19 -65.68
N CYS A 869 -50.97 10.05 -65.51
CA CYS A 869 -51.98 10.47 -66.50
C CYS A 869 -53.41 10.33 -65.90
N GLY A 870 -54.23 11.39 -65.95
CA GLY A 870 -55.67 11.34 -65.66
C GLY A 870 -56.26 12.58 -64.95
N VAL A 871 -56.74 13.54 -65.74
CA VAL A 871 -57.46 14.80 -65.40
C VAL A 871 -58.94 14.55 -65.02
N PRO A 872 -59.82 15.54 -64.70
CA PRO A 872 -59.66 16.95 -64.22
C PRO A 872 -60.65 17.40 -63.10
N GLY A 873 -60.45 18.62 -62.56
CA GLY A 873 -61.50 19.45 -61.91
C GLY A 873 -61.00 20.22 -60.68
N ALA A 874 -60.57 21.47 -60.78
CA ALA A 874 -61.36 22.73 -60.78
C ALA A 874 -61.61 23.35 -59.38
N THR A 875 -61.02 24.54 -59.19
CA THR A 875 -61.50 25.73 -58.45
C THR A 875 -61.65 25.73 -56.91
N ALA A 876 -61.04 26.77 -56.31
CA ALA A 876 -61.46 27.59 -55.14
C ALA A 876 -60.25 27.79 -54.19
N GLU A 877 -59.55 28.93 -54.28
CA GLU A 877 -59.83 30.19 -53.56
C GLU A 877 -59.16 30.26 -52.17
N LEU A 878 -58.33 31.31 -52.03
CA LEU A 878 -58.25 32.21 -50.84
C LEU A 878 -57.67 31.58 -49.55
N LEU A 879 -56.69 32.15 -48.82
CA LEU A 879 -56.32 33.56 -48.66
C LEU A 879 -54.92 33.72 -48.05
N ALA A 880 -54.26 34.78 -48.52
CA ALA A 880 -53.10 35.44 -47.95
C ALA A 880 -53.34 35.97 -46.51
N PRO A 881 -52.25 36.28 -45.76
CA PRO A 881 -52.33 36.96 -44.47
C PRO A 881 -52.69 38.44 -44.65
N LEU A 882 -53.39 39.04 -43.69
CA LEU A 882 -53.63 40.49 -43.55
C LEU A 882 -54.25 40.70 -42.14
N LEU A 883 -53.82 41.63 -41.28
CA LEU A 883 -53.59 43.05 -41.54
C LEU A 883 -52.71 43.71 -40.45
N ILE A 884 -51.84 44.60 -40.92
CA ILE A 884 -51.52 45.86 -40.24
C ILE A 884 -52.73 46.80 -40.42
N ALA A 885 -53.27 47.39 -39.35
CA ALA A 885 -54.03 48.64 -39.46
C ALA A 885 -54.10 49.41 -38.13
N MET A 886 -53.34 50.50 -38.04
CA MET A 886 -53.81 51.89 -37.88
C MET A 886 -52.57 52.79 -37.86
N MET A 887 -52.30 53.50 -38.95
CA MET A 887 -52.71 54.89 -39.21
C MET A 887 -52.12 55.90 -38.21
N GLY A 888 -51.36 56.88 -38.74
CA GLY A 888 -51.24 58.18 -38.08
C GLY A 888 -49.85 58.83 -38.01
N LEU A 889 -49.25 59.11 -39.17
CA LEU A 889 -48.53 60.37 -39.47
C LEU A 889 -47.61 60.98 -38.39
N ARG A 890 -46.28 60.93 -38.61
CA ARG A 890 -45.44 62.11 -38.92
C ARG A 890 -43.93 61.79 -39.07
N ARG A 891 -43.45 61.96 -40.31
CA ARG A 891 -42.22 62.68 -40.76
C ARG A 891 -40.82 62.41 -40.13
N ARG A 892 -39.89 62.10 -41.05
CA ARG A 892 -38.49 62.59 -41.23
C ARG A 892 -37.44 62.11 -40.20
N ARG A 893 -36.16 61.85 -40.50
CA ARG A 893 -35.30 61.99 -41.69
C ARG A 893 -34.00 61.18 -41.46
N ARG A 894 -33.40 60.74 -42.57
CA ARG A 894 -32.01 60.34 -42.85
C ARG A 894 -30.89 61.01 -42.01
N SER A 895 -29.77 60.26 -41.96
CA SER A 895 -28.34 60.67 -42.02
C SER A 895 -27.83 61.55 -40.87
N ARG A 896 -26.74 61.21 -40.18
CA ARG A 896 -25.42 60.75 -40.62
C ARG A 896 -24.78 59.89 -39.54
#